data_AF-A0A350I6B5-F1
#
_entry.id   AF-A0A350I6B5-F1
#
_cell.length_a   1.000
_cell.length_b   1.000
_cell.length_c   1.000
_cell.angle_alpha   90.00
_cell.angle_beta   90.00
_cell.angle_gamma   90.00
#
_symmetry.space_group_name_H-M   'P 1'
#
loop_
_entity.id
_entity.type
_entity.pdbx_description
1 polymer ?
#
loop_
_entity_poly.entity_id
_entity_poly.type
_entity_poly.pdbx_seq_one_letter_code
_entity_poly.pdbx_strand_id
1 'polypeptide(L)'
;MRILLFYAVSLFANSIIGQSFFSPIQDSDVSLRADQERTIIPNHYQTLALDIEGINNYLGKAPHELDGDRVSQEISLKVPMPDGTFKTFMVYESPTMMEEISEKYPNIKSYKGYGRSNDYENLRISLNKKGFYAAIRTVNGTVYIDPYSTNTTTEYISYFVKDHEVQLESHQMACGTSQDPESILDELKDIEIQGGQETNVTLRGNNIPLRQYRLAVACTGEFGQIRSDIEEVLADINTTVTRLNQIFENDLSIRMILVDRNDEIIYDNPQTDPYAIPSNFPPDSGTGRWLLSRNTTVINNTIGIGSYDLGHIYHRACTDVGGVAYLGSICSNNKGGGVTCHASSNLEYVTVSIAAHEMGHQLGSPHSFNNCSGDGNESLPNGFEPGSGTTIMSYAGLCGSNNVQGGNDDYYHVGSLTNIYRSTRDAAQSCAEEININNHEADVQLNYTNGFYIPIGTPFILTGDATDEDGNNMTYSWEQVNSGPLSSLGAPLNNAPAFRVYYPDENKTRIFPKDNLLLSNSSSKVEILAEYNRNYNFQFVVRDNNPGGGTASWEEIAFFASDVGGPFLVTSNNTNDVMNAGDQQTVTWDVAGTDLAPINCQNVNIYISYDSELNTDKLTDDLILLAENTPNDGSQEIVIPTRLTTRARIVVRAADNIFFDVSNRNNIVEEPSTPKVYFESAETKLSLCSDTYAIEISTQGLGGYEGVVKMEIEGLPAEAEAVFTASTVMAGESTTLNLDFSNVLSTENYEMKILAIAEGIDSLERIIPISNIATDFSDLAYIGPENGIKGYTSLPTLEWTTVQNAFNYKVEIATNPGFTEAT
;
A
#
# COMPACT_ATOMS: atom_id res chain seq x y z
N MET A 1 -11.36 -21.00 -67.08
CA MET A 1 -10.09 -20.32 -66.75
C MET A 1 -10.46 -19.10 -65.91
N ARG A 2 -10.58 -19.32 -64.60
CA ARG A 2 -9.64 -18.87 -63.55
C ARG A 2 -9.80 -17.35 -63.30
N ILE A 3 -10.59 -16.87 -62.33
CA ILE A 3 -10.66 -17.08 -60.86
C ILE A 3 -9.81 -16.05 -60.08
N LEU A 4 -10.49 -15.45 -59.09
CA LEU A 4 -10.05 -14.82 -57.84
C LEU A 4 -9.39 -13.44 -57.85
N LEU A 5 -10.12 -12.46 -57.32
CA LEU A 5 -9.67 -11.69 -56.16
C LEU A 5 -10.90 -11.32 -55.32
N PHE A 6 -11.09 -11.98 -54.18
CA PHE A 6 -12.00 -11.55 -53.12
C PHE A 6 -11.18 -11.46 -51.83
N TYR A 7 -11.37 -10.34 -51.14
CA TYR A 7 -10.69 -9.89 -49.94
C TYR A 7 -10.71 -10.91 -48.79
N ALA A 8 -9.55 -11.16 -48.19
CA ALA A 8 -9.41 -11.68 -46.84
C ALA A 8 -8.42 -10.76 -46.09
N VAL A 9 -8.96 -9.78 -45.37
CA VAL A 9 -8.23 -9.12 -44.28
C VAL A 9 -8.46 -9.99 -43.05
N SER A 10 -7.55 -10.93 -42.79
CA SER A 10 -7.50 -11.60 -41.50
C SER A 10 -6.77 -10.67 -40.53
N LEU A 11 -7.51 -10.10 -39.59
CA LEU A 11 -6.95 -9.63 -38.33
C LEU A 11 -6.20 -10.79 -37.68
N PHE A 12 -4.87 -10.76 -37.72
CA PHE A 12 -4.04 -11.52 -36.79
C PHE A 12 -4.12 -10.83 -35.43
N ALA A 13 -5.16 -11.15 -34.66
CA ALA A 13 -5.05 -11.03 -33.21
C ALA A 13 -4.11 -12.17 -32.76
N ASN A 14 -2.82 -11.86 -32.62
CA ASN A 14 -1.91 -12.75 -31.90
C ASN A 14 -2.33 -12.73 -30.43
N SER A 15 -3.28 -13.59 -30.07
CA SER A 15 -3.42 -14.01 -28.67
C SER A 15 -2.13 -14.73 -28.32
N ILE A 16 -1.21 -14.06 -27.64
CA ILE A 16 0.01 -14.67 -27.11
C ILE A 16 -0.43 -15.62 -26.01
N ILE A 17 -0.58 -16.90 -26.34
CA ILE A 17 -0.86 -17.96 -25.38
C ILE A 17 0.47 -18.23 -24.67
N GLY A 18 0.63 -17.76 -23.43
CA GLY A 18 1.80 -18.09 -22.62
C GLY A 18 1.99 -19.60 -22.48
N GLN A 19 3.24 -20.07 -22.50
CA GLN A 19 3.58 -21.48 -22.41
C GLN A 19 3.49 -21.93 -20.95
N SER A 20 2.78 -23.03 -20.67
CA SER A 20 2.78 -23.69 -19.35
C SER A 20 3.63 -24.95 -19.40
N PHE A 21 4.35 -25.21 -18.31
CA PHE A 21 5.06 -26.46 -18.04
C PHE A 21 4.55 -27.15 -16.78
N PHE A 22 3.61 -26.51 -16.07
CA PHE A 22 2.98 -27.03 -14.87
C PHE A 22 1.63 -27.66 -15.20
N SER A 23 1.37 -28.80 -14.57
CA SER A 23 0.08 -29.48 -14.61
C SER A 23 -0.42 -29.72 -13.18
N PRO A 24 -1.64 -29.31 -12.82
CA PRO A 24 -2.20 -29.61 -11.49
C PRO A 24 -2.31 -31.13 -11.27
N ILE A 25 -1.95 -31.58 -10.07
CA ILE A 25 -2.09 -32.98 -9.63
C ILE A 25 -2.76 -33.02 -8.25
N GLN A 26 -3.28 -34.19 -7.85
CA GLN A 26 -3.81 -34.35 -6.49
C GLN A 26 -2.67 -34.62 -5.51
N ASP A 27 -2.74 -34.04 -4.31
CA ASP A 27 -1.77 -34.29 -3.24
C ASP A 27 -1.67 -35.79 -2.89
N SER A 28 -2.81 -36.51 -2.94
CA SER A 28 -2.87 -37.95 -2.71
C SER A 28 -2.10 -38.79 -3.73
N ASP A 29 -1.76 -38.22 -4.88
CA ASP A 29 -1.04 -38.93 -5.95
C ASP A 29 0.49 -38.83 -5.79
N VAL A 30 0.97 -37.97 -4.88
CA VAL A 30 2.40 -37.81 -4.60
C VAL A 30 2.88 -38.89 -3.62
N SER A 31 3.83 -39.71 -4.06
CA SER A 31 4.45 -40.75 -3.23
C SER A 31 5.90 -40.38 -2.90
N LEU A 32 6.18 -40.12 -1.62
CA LEU A 32 7.54 -39.81 -1.15
C LEU A 32 8.46 -41.04 -1.21
N ARG A 33 9.66 -40.85 -1.76
CA ARG A 33 10.74 -41.84 -1.70
C ARG A 33 11.43 -41.82 -0.34
N ALA A 34 12.20 -42.87 -0.04
CA ALA A 34 12.84 -43.04 1.28
C ALA A 34 13.91 -41.97 1.61
N ASP A 35 14.43 -41.31 0.59
CA ASP A 35 15.42 -40.23 0.64
C ASP A 35 14.79 -38.82 0.48
N GLN A 36 13.46 -38.74 0.48
CA GLN A 36 12.72 -37.49 0.37
C GLN A 36 12.03 -37.16 1.70
N GLU A 37 12.10 -35.89 2.08
CA GLU A 37 11.44 -35.35 3.26
C GLU A 37 10.60 -34.14 2.86
N ARG A 38 9.37 -34.09 3.36
CA ARG A 38 8.51 -32.93 3.18
C ARG A 38 8.80 -31.91 4.26
N THR A 39 9.45 -30.81 3.88
CA THR A 39 9.90 -29.75 4.80
C THR A 39 9.00 -28.50 4.76
N ILE A 40 8.16 -28.37 3.72
CA ILE A 40 7.25 -27.25 3.50
C ILE A 40 5.81 -27.78 3.57
N ILE A 41 5.05 -27.30 4.55
CA ILE A 41 3.67 -27.75 4.81
C ILE A 41 2.77 -26.52 5.05
N PRO A 42 2.30 -25.86 3.98
CA PRO A 42 1.38 -24.74 4.09
C PRO A 42 -0.04 -25.22 4.41
N ASN A 43 -0.83 -24.36 5.06
CA ASN A 43 -2.25 -24.60 5.35
C ASN A 43 -3.10 -24.63 4.07
N HIS A 44 -2.75 -23.81 3.08
CA HIS A 44 -3.39 -23.76 1.76
C HIS A 44 -2.32 -23.74 0.66
N TYR A 45 -2.46 -24.62 -0.33
CA TYR A 45 -1.52 -24.73 -1.45
C TYR A 45 -2.13 -25.49 -2.64
N GLN A 46 -1.53 -25.31 -3.82
CA GLN A 46 -1.80 -26.12 -5.01
C GLN A 46 -0.64 -27.09 -5.27
N THR A 47 -0.94 -28.38 -5.48
CA THR A 47 0.05 -29.40 -5.86
C THR A 47 0.16 -29.52 -7.39
N LEU A 48 1.40 -29.62 -7.88
CA LEU A 48 1.73 -29.50 -9.31
C LEU A 48 2.75 -30.55 -9.73
N ALA A 49 2.67 -30.99 -10.99
CA ALA A 49 3.75 -31.64 -11.71
C ALA A 49 4.41 -30.66 -12.68
N LEU A 50 5.75 -30.67 -12.78
CA LEU A 50 6.54 -29.82 -13.65
C LEU A 50 7.31 -30.64 -14.69
N ASP A 51 7.20 -30.24 -15.96
CA ASP A 51 8.15 -30.64 -17.01
C ASP A 51 9.45 -29.84 -16.87
N ILE A 52 10.37 -30.33 -16.01
CA ILE A 52 11.63 -29.66 -15.69
C ILE A 52 12.55 -29.53 -16.91
N GLU A 53 12.58 -30.52 -17.80
CA GLU A 53 13.40 -30.45 -19.02
C GLU A 53 12.82 -29.42 -20.00
N GLY A 54 11.49 -29.40 -20.16
CA GLY A 54 10.79 -28.42 -20.98
C GLY A 54 11.01 -26.99 -20.52
N ILE A 55 10.83 -26.72 -19.22
CA ILE A 55 10.98 -25.36 -18.67
C ILE A 55 12.44 -24.89 -18.72
N ASN A 56 13.42 -25.77 -18.45
CA ASN A 56 14.85 -25.45 -18.56
C ASN A 56 15.21 -25.01 -19.98
N ASN A 57 14.77 -25.78 -20.98
CA ASN A 57 15.02 -25.45 -22.39
C ASN A 57 14.28 -24.19 -22.86
N TYR A 58 13.15 -23.86 -22.24
CA TYR A 58 12.37 -22.67 -22.57
C TYR A 58 12.97 -21.41 -21.96
N LEU A 59 13.28 -21.43 -20.66
CA LEU A 59 13.88 -20.31 -19.95
C LEU A 59 15.30 -20.01 -20.43
N GLY A 60 16.06 -21.01 -20.86
CA GLY A 60 17.39 -20.80 -21.48
C GLY A 60 17.36 -20.02 -22.81
N LYS A 61 16.18 -19.64 -23.31
CA LYS A 61 16.01 -18.75 -24.48
C LYS A 61 15.57 -17.34 -24.09
N ALA A 62 15.37 -17.05 -22.81
CA ALA A 62 15.03 -15.72 -22.34
C ALA A 62 16.17 -14.76 -22.71
N PRO A 63 15.86 -13.55 -23.22
CA PRO A 63 16.87 -12.54 -23.45
C PRO A 63 17.43 -12.05 -22.11
N HIS A 64 18.63 -11.48 -22.12
CA HIS A 64 19.17 -10.79 -20.96
C HIS A 64 18.36 -9.52 -20.68
N GLU A 65 18.06 -9.21 -19.42
CA GLU A 65 17.15 -8.11 -19.05
C GLU A 65 17.63 -6.70 -19.43
N LEU A 66 18.93 -6.57 -19.73
CA LEU A 66 19.58 -5.32 -20.15
C LEU A 66 19.81 -5.25 -21.68
N ASP A 67 19.44 -6.29 -22.43
CA ASP A 67 19.61 -6.31 -23.88
C ASP A 67 18.47 -5.58 -24.59
N GLY A 68 18.79 -4.43 -25.22
CA GLY A 68 17.93 -3.77 -26.21
C GLY A 68 16.51 -3.38 -25.73
N ASP A 69 15.54 -3.38 -26.66
CA ASP A 69 14.15 -3.04 -26.38
C ASP A 69 13.43 -4.23 -25.70
N ARG A 70 13.36 -4.15 -24.36
CA ARG A 70 12.80 -5.14 -23.42
C ARG A 70 11.47 -5.74 -23.89
N VAL A 71 10.62 -4.97 -24.56
CA VAL A 71 9.27 -5.40 -24.96
C VAL A 71 9.28 -6.33 -26.18
N SER A 72 10.31 -6.25 -27.03
CA SER A 72 10.35 -6.97 -28.31
C SER A 72 10.93 -8.38 -28.23
N GLN A 73 11.57 -8.73 -27.10
CA GLN A 73 12.33 -9.97 -26.93
C GLN A 73 11.85 -10.86 -25.77
N GLU A 74 10.88 -10.41 -24.99
CA GLU A 74 10.36 -11.13 -23.83
C GLU A 74 9.77 -12.51 -24.19
N ILE A 75 9.97 -13.50 -23.30
CA ILE A 75 9.28 -14.79 -23.40
C ILE A 75 8.13 -14.84 -22.39
N SER A 76 7.04 -15.53 -22.73
CA SER A 76 5.83 -15.57 -21.91
C SER A 76 5.68 -16.91 -21.18
N LEU A 77 5.70 -16.88 -19.84
CA LEU A 77 5.57 -18.04 -18.97
C LEU A 77 4.23 -18.01 -18.22
N LYS A 78 3.49 -19.12 -18.25
CA LYS A 78 2.33 -19.33 -17.37
C LYS A 78 2.77 -19.99 -16.08
N VAL A 79 2.42 -19.35 -14.96
CA VAL A 79 2.84 -19.73 -13.61
C VAL A 79 1.59 -19.99 -12.74
N PRO A 80 1.54 -21.10 -12.00
CA PRO A 80 0.40 -21.48 -11.17
C PRO A 80 0.33 -20.67 -9.87
N MET A 81 -0.88 -20.28 -9.49
CA MET A 81 -1.19 -19.55 -8.25
C MET A 81 -1.82 -20.49 -7.21
N PRO A 82 -1.76 -20.17 -5.90
CA PRO A 82 -2.28 -21.04 -4.85
C PRO A 82 -3.79 -21.31 -4.93
N ASP A 83 -4.55 -20.41 -5.55
CA ASP A 83 -6.00 -20.52 -5.77
C ASP A 83 -6.39 -21.44 -6.95
N GLY A 84 -5.41 -22.04 -7.61
CA GLY A 84 -5.61 -22.93 -8.76
C GLY A 84 -5.63 -22.21 -10.11
N THR A 85 -5.56 -20.88 -10.12
CA THR A 85 -5.45 -20.09 -11.36
C THR A 85 -4.03 -20.10 -11.91
N PHE A 86 -3.86 -19.60 -13.14
CA PHE A 86 -2.56 -19.41 -13.77
C PHE A 86 -2.42 -17.95 -14.19
N LYS A 87 -1.29 -17.34 -13.86
CA LYS A 87 -0.92 -15.99 -14.29
C LYS A 87 0.18 -16.05 -15.35
N THR A 88 0.21 -15.05 -16.22
CA THR A 88 1.16 -14.99 -17.34
C THR A 88 2.18 -13.88 -17.09
N PHE A 89 3.45 -14.25 -17.06
CA PHE A 89 4.58 -13.35 -16.84
C PHE A 89 5.42 -13.21 -18.11
N MET A 90 5.98 -12.03 -18.30
CA MET A 90 7.01 -11.76 -19.30
C MET A 90 8.37 -11.90 -18.62
N VAL A 91 9.23 -12.78 -19.13
CA VAL A 91 10.42 -13.27 -18.42
C VAL A 91 11.71 -12.96 -19.17
N TYR A 92 12.75 -12.62 -18.39
CA TYR A 92 14.11 -12.26 -18.81
C TYR A 92 15.13 -13.02 -17.98
N GLU A 93 16.29 -13.33 -18.57
CA GLU A 93 17.47 -13.70 -17.79
C GLU A 93 17.93 -12.49 -16.98
N SER A 94 18.00 -12.66 -15.66
CA SER A 94 18.43 -11.62 -14.71
C SER A 94 19.35 -12.29 -13.68
N PRO A 95 20.64 -12.43 -14.02
CA PRO A 95 21.60 -13.15 -13.19
C PRO A 95 21.73 -12.52 -11.81
N THR A 96 21.87 -13.36 -10.79
CA THR A 96 22.23 -12.94 -9.42
C THR A 96 23.69 -13.24 -9.09
N MET A 97 24.47 -13.57 -10.11
CA MET A 97 25.88 -13.92 -10.06
C MET A 97 26.62 -13.09 -11.11
N MET A 98 27.81 -12.60 -10.78
CA MET A 98 28.70 -11.96 -11.75
C MET A 98 29.10 -12.93 -12.88
N GLU A 99 29.66 -12.39 -13.96
CA GLU A 99 29.88 -13.13 -15.21
C GLU A 99 30.79 -14.35 -15.03
N GLU A 100 31.94 -14.21 -14.36
CA GLU A 100 32.94 -15.29 -14.24
C GLU A 100 32.38 -16.49 -13.45
N ILE A 101 31.73 -16.22 -12.31
CA ILE A 101 31.13 -17.30 -11.51
C ILE A 101 29.91 -17.92 -12.20
N SER A 102 29.13 -17.14 -12.94
CA SER A 102 28.03 -17.65 -13.77
C SER A 102 28.50 -18.59 -14.89
N GLU A 103 29.61 -18.25 -15.55
CA GLU A 103 30.23 -19.10 -16.58
C GLU A 103 30.80 -20.40 -15.99
N LYS A 104 31.35 -20.33 -14.78
CA LYS A 104 31.90 -21.49 -14.06
C LYS A 104 30.80 -22.47 -13.62
N TYR A 105 29.63 -21.97 -13.26
CA TYR A 105 28.48 -22.76 -12.80
C TYR A 105 27.23 -22.55 -13.69
N PRO A 106 27.26 -22.98 -14.96
CA PRO A 106 26.24 -22.62 -15.95
C PRO A 106 24.86 -23.24 -15.70
N ASN A 107 24.77 -24.21 -14.78
CA ASN A 107 23.50 -24.84 -14.40
C ASN A 107 22.72 -24.03 -13.36
N ILE A 108 23.32 -22.97 -12.77
CA ILE A 108 22.67 -22.11 -11.79
C ILE A 108 22.27 -20.81 -12.51
N LYS A 109 20.97 -20.62 -12.69
CA LYS A 109 20.40 -19.50 -13.46
C LYS A 109 19.31 -18.80 -12.67
N SER A 110 19.20 -17.49 -12.89
CA SER A 110 18.18 -16.65 -12.28
C SER A 110 17.46 -15.83 -13.34
N TYR A 111 16.15 -15.64 -13.16
CA TYR A 111 15.29 -14.92 -14.08
C TYR A 111 14.41 -13.92 -13.33
N LYS A 112 13.99 -12.88 -14.03
CA LYS A 112 13.02 -11.88 -13.58
C LYS A 112 11.83 -11.89 -14.52
N GLY A 113 10.64 -11.60 -14.03
CA GLY A 113 9.50 -11.31 -14.88
C GLY A 113 8.45 -10.44 -14.23
N TYR A 114 7.52 -9.96 -15.05
CA TYR A 114 6.42 -9.09 -14.63
C TYR A 114 5.09 -9.52 -15.25
N GLY A 115 3.99 -9.25 -14.55
CA GLY A 115 2.65 -9.46 -15.06
C GLY A 115 2.36 -8.47 -16.18
N ARG A 116 2.04 -8.95 -17.39
CA ARG A 116 1.82 -8.06 -18.55
C ARG A 116 0.66 -7.07 -18.39
N SER A 117 -0.32 -7.42 -17.56
CA SER A 117 -1.48 -6.57 -17.29
C SER A 117 -1.38 -5.84 -15.96
N ASN A 118 -0.43 -6.21 -15.11
CA ASN A 118 -0.35 -5.79 -13.71
C ASN A 118 1.13 -5.66 -13.31
N ASP A 119 1.66 -4.43 -13.36
CA ASP A 119 3.08 -4.17 -13.10
C ASP A 119 3.51 -4.50 -11.65
N TYR A 120 2.59 -4.51 -10.69
CA TYR A 120 2.86 -4.94 -9.31
C TYR A 120 3.09 -6.45 -9.14
N GLU A 121 2.80 -7.25 -10.17
CA GLU A 121 3.06 -8.69 -10.15
C GLU A 121 4.51 -8.96 -10.58
N ASN A 122 5.42 -8.96 -9.62
CA ASN A 122 6.85 -9.18 -9.85
C ASN A 122 7.26 -10.63 -9.55
N LEU A 123 7.93 -11.27 -10.50
CA LEU A 123 8.38 -12.67 -10.45
C LEU A 123 9.92 -12.75 -10.43
N ARG A 124 10.45 -13.57 -9.54
CA ARG A 124 11.85 -14.02 -9.54
C ARG A 124 11.89 -15.54 -9.60
N ILE A 125 12.74 -16.09 -10.46
CA ILE A 125 12.93 -17.54 -10.63
C ILE A 125 14.39 -17.87 -10.38
N SER A 126 14.65 -18.89 -9.56
CA SER A 126 15.94 -19.60 -9.48
C SER A 126 15.78 -20.96 -10.12
N LEU A 127 16.73 -21.34 -10.97
CA LEU A 127 16.74 -22.60 -11.68
C LEU A 127 18.11 -23.24 -11.54
N ASN A 128 18.15 -24.42 -10.94
CA ASN A 128 19.39 -25.13 -10.68
C ASN A 128 19.19 -26.65 -10.68
N LYS A 129 20.25 -27.42 -10.41
CA LYS A 129 20.19 -28.89 -10.38
C LYS A 129 19.19 -29.46 -9.36
N LYS A 130 18.88 -28.71 -8.29
CA LYS A 130 17.90 -29.11 -7.28
C LYS A 130 16.45 -28.87 -7.73
N GLY A 131 16.23 -28.00 -8.72
CA GLY A 131 14.92 -27.79 -9.32
C GLY A 131 14.62 -26.34 -9.68
N PHE A 132 13.32 -26.06 -9.78
CA PHE A 132 12.75 -24.75 -10.07
C PHE A 132 12.24 -24.10 -8.79
N TYR A 133 12.58 -22.84 -8.56
CA TYR A 133 12.10 -22.08 -7.41
C TYR A 133 11.56 -20.74 -7.92
N ALA A 134 10.40 -20.32 -7.45
CA ALA A 134 9.87 -18.99 -7.77
C ALA A 134 9.39 -18.23 -6.54
N ALA A 135 9.50 -16.91 -6.61
CA ALA A 135 8.88 -15.96 -5.71
C ALA A 135 8.10 -14.92 -6.52
N ILE A 136 6.84 -14.71 -6.16
CA ILE A 136 5.91 -13.84 -6.88
C ILE A 136 5.33 -12.85 -5.88
N ARG A 137 5.50 -11.55 -6.12
CA ARG A 137 4.78 -10.50 -5.39
C ARG A 137 3.38 -10.35 -5.98
N THR A 138 2.36 -10.24 -5.12
CA THR A 138 1.00 -9.89 -5.53
C THR A 138 0.38 -8.97 -4.49
N VAL A 139 -0.74 -8.33 -4.82
CA VAL A 139 -1.56 -7.55 -3.86
C VAL A 139 -2.13 -8.41 -2.73
N ASN A 140 -2.20 -9.74 -2.90
CA ASN A 140 -2.69 -10.67 -1.88
C ASN A 140 -1.57 -11.24 -0.99
N GLY A 141 -0.32 -10.80 -1.19
CA GLY A 141 0.88 -11.27 -0.52
C GLY A 141 1.85 -12.02 -1.46
N THR A 142 2.99 -12.44 -0.91
CA THR A 142 4.02 -13.19 -1.63
C THR A 142 3.64 -14.65 -1.81
N VAL A 143 3.85 -15.19 -3.02
CA VAL A 143 3.65 -16.60 -3.37
C VAL A 143 4.99 -17.24 -3.68
N TYR A 144 5.23 -18.42 -3.11
CA TYR A 144 6.37 -19.26 -3.46
C TYR A 144 5.92 -20.48 -4.24
N ILE A 145 6.78 -20.89 -5.17
CA ILE A 145 6.71 -22.20 -5.83
C ILE A 145 7.99 -22.95 -5.48
N ASP A 146 7.83 -24.08 -4.80
CA ASP A 146 8.91 -24.90 -4.27
C ASP A 146 8.72 -26.37 -4.64
N PRO A 147 9.80 -27.15 -4.74
CA PRO A 147 9.71 -28.60 -4.78
C PRO A 147 8.87 -29.13 -3.62
N TYR A 148 8.02 -30.13 -3.89
CA TYR A 148 7.11 -30.72 -2.90
C TYR A 148 7.85 -31.33 -1.69
N SER A 149 9.06 -31.83 -1.93
CA SER A 149 9.92 -32.46 -0.93
C SER A 149 11.38 -32.29 -1.31
N THR A 150 12.29 -32.56 -0.38
CA THR A 150 13.72 -32.62 -0.70
C THR A 150 13.99 -33.65 -1.80
N ASN A 151 15.03 -33.43 -2.61
CA ASN A 151 15.46 -34.35 -3.67
C ASN A 151 14.38 -34.71 -4.71
N THR A 152 13.40 -33.82 -4.96
CA THR A 152 12.50 -33.93 -6.13
C THR A 152 12.68 -32.75 -7.07
N THR A 153 12.48 -33.00 -8.36
CA THR A 153 12.48 -31.99 -9.43
C THR A 153 11.21 -32.03 -10.27
N THR A 154 10.25 -32.90 -9.93
CA THR A 154 9.04 -33.17 -10.72
C THR A 154 7.75 -32.75 -10.02
N GLU A 155 7.65 -32.90 -8.70
CA GLU A 155 6.47 -32.49 -7.91
C GLU A 155 6.74 -31.17 -7.19
N TYR A 156 5.77 -30.24 -7.24
CA TYR A 156 5.89 -28.89 -6.70
C TYR A 156 4.63 -28.49 -5.92
N ILE A 157 4.77 -27.45 -5.11
CA ILE A 157 3.68 -26.75 -4.44
C ILE A 157 3.73 -25.25 -4.75
N SER A 158 2.57 -24.63 -4.96
CA SER A 158 2.39 -23.17 -5.03
C SER A 158 1.55 -22.73 -3.83
N TYR A 159 2.07 -21.80 -3.02
CA TYR A 159 1.45 -21.37 -1.76
C TYR A 159 1.76 -19.92 -1.41
N PHE A 160 0.90 -19.26 -0.65
CA PHE A 160 1.24 -17.97 -0.07
C PHE A 160 2.18 -18.17 1.13
N VAL A 161 3.20 -17.32 1.25
CA VAL A 161 4.15 -17.31 2.37
C VAL A 161 3.42 -17.25 3.72
N LYS A 162 2.34 -16.47 3.81
CA LYS A 162 1.49 -16.35 5.01
C LYS A 162 0.73 -17.62 5.40
N ASP A 163 0.50 -18.54 4.46
CA ASP A 163 -0.15 -19.84 4.73
C ASP A 163 0.86 -20.86 5.26
N HIS A 164 2.16 -20.55 5.24
CA HIS A 164 3.21 -21.42 5.74
C HIS A 164 3.63 -21.05 7.16
N GLU A 165 2.94 -21.62 8.15
CA GLU A 165 3.30 -21.45 9.56
C GLU A 165 4.52 -22.30 9.94
N VAL A 166 5.70 -21.69 10.00
CA VAL A 166 6.89 -22.36 10.50
C VAL A 166 6.88 -22.30 12.03
N GLN A 167 6.82 -23.47 12.69
CA GLN A 167 7.01 -23.59 14.14
C GLN A 167 8.49 -23.32 14.47
N LEU A 168 8.79 -22.05 14.59
CA LEU A 168 10.05 -21.50 14.99
C LEU A 168 10.24 -21.77 16.51
N GLU A 169 11.06 -22.77 16.88
CA GLU A 169 11.28 -23.09 18.31
C GLU A 169 11.79 -21.85 19.06
N SER A 170 11.01 -21.40 20.04
CA SER A 170 11.09 -20.06 20.65
C SER A 170 12.36 -19.72 21.44
N HIS A 171 13.29 -20.66 21.61
CA HIS A 171 14.42 -20.47 22.53
C HIS A 171 15.69 -19.92 21.88
N GLN A 172 15.71 -19.65 20.56
CA GLN A 172 16.98 -19.33 19.86
C GLN A 172 16.94 -18.26 18.76
N MET A 173 15.80 -17.60 18.48
CA MET A 173 15.70 -16.54 17.46
C MET A 173 15.58 -15.14 18.05
N ALA A 174 16.45 -14.81 18.99
CA ALA A 174 16.76 -13.40 19.21
C ALA A 174 17.68 -12.95 18.08
N CYS A 175 17.43 -11.80 17.46
CA CYS A 175 18.44 -11.13 16.65
C CYS A 175 19.33 -10.30 17.57
N GLY A 176 20.65 -10.36 17.37
CA GLY A 176 21.57 -9.48 18.07
C GLY A 176 21.93 -8.30 17.19
N THR A 177 21.80 -7.08 17.70
CA THR A 177 22.53 -5.93 17.16
C THR A 177 23.75 -5.67 18.06
N SER A 178 24.87 -5.21 17.46
CA SER A 178 26.14 -5.03 18.18
C SER A 178 26.55 -3.57 18.38
N GLN A 179 25.76 -2.64 17.87
CA GLN A 179 25.92 -1.21 18.07
C GLN A 179 24.60 -0.61 18.56
N ASP A 180 24.70 0.32 19.51
CA ASP A 180 23.56 1.08 20.00
C ASP A 180 23.04 1.98 18.85
N PRO A 181 21.76 1.87 18.44
CA PRO A 181 21.18 2.73 17.42
C PRO A 181 21.42 4.23 17.68
N GLU A 182 21.51 4.65 18.95
CA GLU A 182 21.81 6.04 19.31
C GLU A 182 23.24 6.46 18.90
N SER A 183 24.21 5.54 18.91
CA SER A 183 25.61 5.84 18.57
C SER A 183 25.85 6.05 17.07
N ILE A 184 25.10 5.35 16.21
CA ILE A 184 25.12 5.58 14.76
C ILE A 184 24.33 6.83 14.42
N LEU A 185 23.22 7.11 15.12
CA LEU A 185 22.54 8.39 14.99
C LEU A 185 23.45 9.56 15.40
N ASP A 186 24.36 9.40 16.36
CA ASP A 186 25.36 10.42 16.69
C ASP A 186 26.45 10.57 15.60
N GLU A 187 26.95 9.48 15.00
CA GLU A 187 27.86 9.55 13.83
C GLU A 187 27.16 10.10 12.57
N LEU A 188 25.84 9.93 12.45
CA LEU A 188 24.99 10.53 11.42
C LEU A 188 24.51 11.95 11.78
N LYS A 189 24.56 12.36 13.06
CA LYS A 189 24.29 13.74 13.54
C LYS A 189 25.48 14.66 13.32
N ASP A 190 26.70 14.13 13.22
CA ASP A 190 27.87 14.90 12.78
C ASP A 190 27.76 15.34 11.31
N ILE A 191 26.76 14.83 10.57
CA ILE A 191 26.10 15.57 9.50
C ILE A 191 25.15 16.58 10.16
N GLU A 192 25.72 17.64 10.74
CA GLU A 192 24.94 18.77 11.25
C GLU A 192 24.09 19.32 10.10
N ILE A 193 22.79 19.01 10.09
CA ILE A 193 21.77 19.81 9.40
C ILE A 193 21.76 21.16 10.11
N GLN A 194 22.67 22.04 9.69
CA GLN A 194 22.59 23.45 10.00
C GLN A 194 21.37 24.03 9.27
N GLY A 195 20.26 24.05 9.99
CA GLY A 195 19.05 24.79 9.63
C GLY A 195 17.97 23.95 8.97
N GLY A 196 17.12 23.31 9.78
CA GLY A 196 15.67 23.17 9.53
C GLY A 196 15.21 22.74 8.13
N GLN A 197 16.00 21.95 7.39
CA GLN A 197 15.55 21.28 6.18
C GLN A 197 15.42 19.79 6.50
N GLU A 198 14.19 19.30 6.44
CA GLU A 198 13.93 17.87 6.30
C GLU A 198 14.71 17.39 5.07
N THR A 199 15.66 16.47 5.26
CA THR A 199 16.22 15.75 4.13
C THR A 199 15.10 14.85 3.62
N ASN A 200 14.40 15.28 2.58
CA ASN A 200 13.46 14.44 1.84
C ASN A 200 14.27 13.27 1.25
N VAL A 201 14.25 12.12 1.96
CA VAL A 201 14.88 10.86 1.51
C VAL A 201 14.14 10.23 0.32
N THR A 202 12.91 10.69 0.11
CA THR A 202 12.13 10.47 -1.11
C THR A 202 12.43 11.60 -2.10
N LEU A 203 12.64 11.25 -3.35
CA LEU A 203 12.97 12.18 -4.41
C LEU A 203 11.73 12.61 -5.21
N ARG A 204 10.58 11.94 -5.09
CA ARG A 204 9.23 12.31 -5.63
C ARG A 204 9.21 12.93 -7.03
N GLY A 205 8.80 12.13 -8.01
CA GLY A 205 8.77 12.51 -9.42
C GLY A 205 10.14 12.57 -10.10
N ASN A 206 11.22 12.31 -9.35
CA ASN A 206 12.58 12.26 -9.90
C ASN A 206 12.97 10.84 -10.30
N ASN A 207 13.80 10.73 -11.34
CA ASN A 207 14.32 9.45 -11.83
C ASN A 207 15.21 8.76 -10.77
N ILE A 208 14.95 7.48 -10.54
CA ILE A 208 15.68 6.61 -9.62
C ILE A 208 16.40 5.50 -10.39
N PRO A 209 17.72 5.31 -10.16
CA PRO A 209 18.44 4.16 -10.70
C PRO A 209 18.20 2.91 -9.85
N LEU A 210 18.30 1.75 -10.49
CA LEU A 210 18.52 0.49 -9.79
C LEU A 210 19.96 0.46 -9.28
N ARG A 211 20.14 0.34 -7.96
CA ARG A 211 21.46 0.27 -7.30
C ARG A 211 21.88 -1.19 -7.16
N GLN A 212 22.87 -1.60 -7.95
CA GLN A 212 23.45 -2.94 -7.87
C GLN A 212 24.65 -2.94 -6.93
N TYR A 213 24.57 -3.75 -5.86
CA TYR A 213 25.64 -3.97 -4.89
C TYR A 213 26.22 -5.38 -5.02
N ARG A 214 27.55 -5.48 -4.98
CA ARG A 214 28.27 -6.74 -5.00
C ARG A 214 28.21 -7.40 -3.63
N LEU A 215 27.63 -8.59 -3.59
CA LEU A 215 27.40 -9.38 -2.39
C LEU A 215 28.42 -10.53 -2.30
N ALA A 216 29.09 -10.66 -1.16
CA ALA A 216 29.93 -11.81 -0.83
C ALA A 216 29.26 -12.65 0.27
N VAL A 217 28.77 -13.84 -0.07
CA VAL A 217 28.14 -14.76 0.89
C VAL A 217 29.08 -15.91 1.19
N ALA A 218 29.61 -15.91 2.41
CA ALA A 218 30.41 -17.00 2.94
C ALA A 218 29.53 -18.08 3.60
N CYS A 219 30.07 -19.29 3.76
CA CYS A 219 29.42 -20.37 4.49
C CYS A 219 30.44 -21.09 5.36
N THR A 220 30.11 -21.38 6.62
CA THR A 220 31.01 -22.22 7.45
C THR A 220 31.01 -23.68 6.98
N GLY A 221 32.04 -24.44 7.37
CA GLY A 221 32.14 -25.87 7.07
C GLY A 221 30.96 -26.67 7.59
N GLU A 222 30.35 -26.27 8.72
CA GLU A 222 29.16 -26.93 9.25
C GLU A 222 27.92 -26.74 8.36
N PHE A 223 27.85 -25.61 7.66
CA PHE A 223 26.80 -25.33 6.69
C PHE A 223 27.07 -26.04 5.36
N GLY A 224 28.32 -26.05 4.89
CA GLY A 224 28.66 -26.70 3.63
C GLY A 224 28.59 -28.23 3.69
N GLN A 225 29.03 -28.87 4.77
CA GLN A 225 29.11 -30.34 4.87
C GLN A 225 27.76 -31.07 4.76
N ILE A 226 26.64 -30.36 4.96
CA ILE A 226 25.29 -30.92 4.85
C ILE A 226 24.77 -30.88 3.41
N ARG A 227 25.51 -30.29 2.46
CA ARG A 227 25.30 -30.38 1.02
C ARG A 227 26.34 -31.34 0.40
N SER A 228 26.11 -31.76 -0.84
CA SER A 228 26.96 -32.75 -1.51
C SER A 228 28.27 -32.15 -2.02
N ASP A 229 28.24 -30.89 -2.48
CA ASP A 229 29.40 -30.15 -2.99
C ASP A 229 29.19 -28.62 -2.95
N ILE A 230 30.22 -27.87 -3.38
CA ILE A 230 30.20 -26.41 -3.46
C ILE A 230 29.15 -25.88 -4.46
N GLU A 231 28.85 -26.60 -5.54
CA GLU A 231 27.84 -26.17 -6.52
C GLU A 231 26.44 -26.21 -5.92
N GLU A 232 26.12 -27.23 -5.11
CA GLU A 232 24.85 -27.28 -4.36
C GLU A 232 24.74 -26.16 -3.33
N VAL A 233 25.82 -25.85 -2.60
CA VAL A 233 25.83 -24.71 -1.66
C VAL A 233 25.57 -23.40 -2.42
N LEU A 234 26.25 -23.19 -3.55
CA LEU A 234 26.09 -22.00 -4.37
C LEU A 234 24.68 -21.90 -4.96
N ALA A 235 24.06 -23.03 -5.34
CA ALA A 235 22.67 -23.07 -5.81
C ALA A 235 21.67 -22.62 -4.73
N ASP A 236 21.91 -22.98 -3.46
CA ASP A 236 21.10 -22.55 -2.33
C ASP A 236 21.25 -21.05 -2.05
N ILE A 237 22.49 -20.56 -2.09
CA ILE A 237 22.78 -19.12 -1.97
C ILE A 237 22.10 -18.36 -3.12
N ASN A 238 22.23 -18.83 -4.36
CA ASN A 238 21.60 -18.22 -5.53
C ASN A 238 20.08 -18.14 -5.40
N THR A 239 19.43 -19.23 -4.96
CA THR A 239 17.98 -19.25 -4.70
C THR A 239 17.59 -18.22 -3.64
N THR A 240 18.36 -18.13 -2.56
CA THR A 240 18.11 -17.16 -1.49
C THR A 240 18.27 -15.72 -1.97
N VAL A 241 19.37 -15.40 -2.68
CA VAL A 241 19.62 -14.06 -3.24
C VAL A 241 18.56 -13.70 -4.28
N THR A 242 18.11 -14.66 -5.09
CA THR A 242 17.03 -14.47 -6.06
C THR A 242 15.72 -14.05 -5.38
N ARG A 243 15.40 -14.62 -4.22
CA ARG A 243 14.24 -14.23 -3.41
C ARG A 243 14.46 -12.88 -2.71
N LEU A 244 15.64 -12.64 -2.15
CA LEU A 244 15.97 -11.34 -1.55
C LEU A 244 15.83 -10.20 -2.56
N ASN A 245 16.26 -10.40 -3.81
CA ASN A 245 16.08 -9.41 -4.87
C ASN A 245 14.60 -9.19 -5.25
N GLN A 246 13.68 -10.13 -5.00
CA GLN A 246 12.24 -9.88 -5.17
C GLN A 246 11.72 -8.87 -4.13
N ILE A 247 12.31 -8.84 -2.94
CA ILE A 247 11.99 -7.89 -1.87
C ILE A 247 12.70 -6.55 -2.12
N PHE A 248 14.02 -6.59 -2.32
CA PHE A 248 14.85 -5.38 -2.38
C PHE A 248 14.63 -4.56 -3.64
N GLU A 249 14.35 -5.20 -4.78
CA GLU A 249 14.10 -4.44 -6.01
C GLU A 249 12.73 -3.78 -6.03
N ASN A 250 11.75 -4.24 -5.24
CA ASN A 250 10.40 -3.67 -5.27
C ASN A 250 10.29 -2.40 -4.42
N ASP A 251 10.87 -2.41 -3.22
CA ASP A 251 10.70 -1.32 -2.26
C ASP A 251 11.96 -0.45 -2.12
N LEU A 252 13.15 -0.92 -2.54
CA LEU A 252 14.41 -0.21 -2.32
C LEU A 252 15.12 0.23 -3.61
N SER A 253 14.70 -0.29 -4.78
CA SER A 253 15.45 -0.23 -6.03
C SER A 253 16.90 -0.70 -5.83
N ILE A 254 17.08 -1.80 -5.09
CA ILE A 254 18.38 -2.41 -4.78
C ILE A 254 18.45 -3.83 -5.32
N ARG A 255 19.56 -4.15 -5.99
CA ARG A 255 19.91 -5.49 -6.43
C ARG A 255 21.18 -5.97 -5.76
N MET A 256 21.16 -7.20 -5.26
CA MET A 256 22.35 -7.92 -4.82
C MET A 256 22.84 -8.85 -5.94
N ILE A 257 24.13 -8.77 -6.26
CA ILE A 257 24.80 -9.67 -7.22
C ILE A 257 25.99 -10.37 -6.55
N LEU A 258 26.01 -11.70 -6.57
CA LEU A 258 27.09 -12.50 -5.99
C LEU A 258 28.39 -12.25 -6.74
N VAL A 259 29.45 -11.97 -5.98
CA VAL A 259 30.78 -11.67 -6.53
C VAL A 259 31.39 -12.83 -7.29
N ASP A 260 32.24 -12.52 -8.25
CA ASP A 260 33.19 -13.49 -8.77
C ASP A 260 34.03 -14.06 -7.62
N ARG A 261 34.37 -15.36 -7.74
CA ARG A 261 35.11 -16.12 -6.72
C ARG A 261 34.36 -16.31 -5.39
N ASN A 262 33.03 -16.10 -5.32
CA ASN A 262 32.24 -16.41 -4.12
C ASN A 262 32.35 -17.89 -3.73
N ASP A 263 32.60 -18.79 -4.67
CA ASP A 263 32.85 -20.21 -4.41
C ASP A 263 34.12 -20.46 -3.56
N GLU A 264 35.06 -19.52 -3.49
CA GLU A 264 36.27 -19.62 -2.66
C GLU A 264 36.03 -19.32 -1.17
N ILE A 265 34.87 -18.76 -0.82
CA ILE A 265 34.45 -18.48 0.57
C ILE A 265 33.31 -19.40 1.03
N ILE A 266 33.04 -20.46 0.26
CA ILE A 266 32.18 -21.57 0.64
C ILE A 266 33.07 -22.69 1.19
N TYR A 267 32.89 -23.03 2.47
CA TYR A 267 33.63 -24.10 3.13
C TYR A 267 32.73 -25.31 3.36
N ASP A 268 33.23 -26.52 3.06
CA ASP A 268 32.52 -27.80 3.18
C ASP A 268 33.07 -28.70 4.31
N ASN A 269 34.12 -28.22 5.00
CA ASN A 269 34.82 -28.97 6.03
C ASN A 269 35.01 -28.13 7.30
N PRO A 270 34.27 -28.44 8.40
CA PRO A 270 34.36 -27.68 9.65
C PRO A 270 35.74 -27.68 10.31
N GLN A 271 36.60 -28.66 9.99
CA GLN A 271 37.93 -28.75 10.59
C GLN A 271 38.96 -27.85 9.91
N THR A 272 38.67 -27.38 8.69
CA THR A 272 39.62 -26.59 7.89
C THR A 272 39.12 -25.20 7.54
N ASP A 273 37.88 -24.86 7.91
CA ASP A 273 37.33 -23.53 7.66
C ASP A 273 38.03 -22.45 8.52
N PRO A 274 37.99 -21.17 8.10
CA PRO A 274 38.63 -20.06 8.82
C PRO A 274 37.77 -19.49 9.97
N TYR A 275 36.69 -20.17 10.34
CA TYR A 275 35.68 -19.74 11.31
C TYR A 275 35.72 -20.50 12.64
N ALA A 276 36.66 -21.43 12.80
CA ALA A 276 36.88 -22.14 14.06
C ALA A 276 36.88 -21.18 15.28
N ILE A 277 35.99 -21.45 16.24
CA ILE A 277 35.86 -20.66 17.48
C ILE A 277 37.06 -20.97 18.40
N PRO A 278 37.90 -19.98 18.74
CA PRO A 278 39.02 -20.19 19.66
C PRO A 278 38.51 -20.54 21.06
N SER A 279 39.19 -21.47 21.74
CA SER A 279 38.85 -21.88 23.12
C SER A 279 38.82 -20.75 24.17
N ASN A 280 39.40 -19.59 23.83
CA ASN A 280 39.46 -18.40 24.67
C ASN A 280 38.46 -17.30 24.25
N PHE A 281 37.61 -17.55 23.25
CA PHE A 281 36.51 -16.64 22.95
C PHE A 281 35.52 -16.62 24.12
N PRO A 282 34.99 -15.46 24.55
CA PRO A 282 34.15 -15.39 25.74
C PRO A 282 32.95 -16.35 25.59
N PRO A 283 32.73 -17.26 26.56
CA PRO A 283 31.65 -18.23 26.47
C PRO A 283 30.27 -17.58 26.35
N ASP A 284 30.13 -16.35 26.85
CA ASP A 284 28.88 -15.58 26.82
C ASP A 284 28.66 -14.81 25.49
N SER A 285 29.61 -14.85 24.55
CA SER A 285 29.49 -14.16 23.26
C SER A 285 28.88 -15.01 22.13
N GLY A 286 28.80 -16.32 22.29
CA GLY A 286 28.11 -17.21 21.34
C GLY A 286 28.72 -17.34 19.93
N THR A 287 28.18 -18.26 19.13
CA THR A 287 28.67 -18.55 17.77
C THR A 287 28.35 -17.41 16.81
N GLY A 288 27.14 -16.83 16.87
CA GLY A 288 26.71 -15.77 15.97
C GLY A 288 27.61 -14.54 16.06
N ARG A 289 27.84 -14.01 17.28
CA ARG A 289 28.71 -12.82 17.43
C ARG A 289 30.18 -13.10 17.11
N TRP A 290 30.65 -14.34 17.29
CA TRP A 290 31.98 -14.73 16.81
C TRP A 290 32.07 -14.59 15.28
N LEU A 291 31.13 -15.22 14.55
CA LEU A 291 31.09 -15.16 13.09
C LEU A 291 30.98 -13.71 12.60
N LEU A 292 30.15 -12.89 13.25
CA LEU A 292 30.01 -11.45 12.95
C LEU A 292 31.36 -10.73 12.97
N SER A 293 32.15 -10.94 14.04
CA SER A 293 33.45 -10.28 14.21
C SER A 293 34.52 -10.79 13.23
N ARG A 294 34.34 -12.00 12.71
CA ARG A 294 35.37 -12.71 11.91
C ARG A 294 35.16 -12.56 10.41
N ASN A 295 33.91 -12.52 9.95
CA ASN A 295 33.55 -12.73 8.55
C ASN A 295 34.20 -11.71 7.61
N THR A 296 34.14 -10.42 7.93
CA THR A 296 34.78 -9.37 7.14
C THR A 296 36.27 -9.63 6.88
N THR A 297 37.00 -10.14 7.87
CA THR A 297 38.42 -10.46 7.71
C THR A 297 38.64 -11.64 6.77
N VAL A 298 37.80 -12.67 6.87
CA VAL A 298 37.88 -13.86 5.99
C VAL A 298 37.63 -13.44 4.54
N ILE A 299 36.52 -12.74 4.30
CA ILE A 299 36.15 -12.25 2.97
C ILE A 299 37.27 -11.34 2.42
N ASN A 300 37.76 -10.37 3.21
CA ASN A 300 38.84 -9.48 2.78
C ASN A 300 40.14 -10.21 2.40
N ASN A 301 40.50 -11.28 3.12
CA ASN A 301 41.72 -12.04 2.84
C ASN A 301 41.60 -12.93 1.61
N THR A 302 40.40 -13.41 1.28
CA THR A 302 40.16 -14.33 0.17
C THR A 302 39.82 -13.59 -1.12
N ILE A 303 38.75 -12.78 -1.12
CA ILE A 303 38.26 -12.11 -2.33
C ILE A 303 38.80 -10.69 -2.50
N GLY A 304 39.21 -10.03 -1.41
CA GLY A 304 39.73 -8.66 -1.41
C GLY A 304 38.69 -7.61 -1.02
N ILE A 305 39.12 -6.61 -0.24
CA ILE A 305 38.24 -5.55 0.29
C ILE A 305 37.56 -4.69 -0.78
N GLY A 306 38.18 -4.54 -1.96
CA GLY A 306 37.61 -3.76 -3.07
C GLY A 306 36.64 -4.55 -3.97
N SER A 307 36.48 -5.85 -3.72
CA SER A 307 35.78 -6.77 -4.64
C SER A 307 34.30 -6.95 -4.31
N TYR A 308 33.83 -6.45 -3.17
CA TYR A 308 32.45 -6.57 -2.70
C TYR A 308 32.02 -5.32 -1.93
N ASP A 309 30.71 -5.09 -1.84
CA ASP A 309 30.11 -3.91 -1.20
C ASP A 309 29.38 -4.29 0.10
N LEU A 310 28.83 -5.51 0.14
CA LEU A 310 28.20 -6.11 1.31
C LEU A 310 28.63 -7.58 1.43
N GLY A 311 28.88 -8.06 2.64
CA GLY A 311 29.20 -9.46 2.89
C GLY A 311 28.36 -10.03 4.02
N HIS A 312 28.06 -11.31 3.91
CA HIS A 312 27.18 -12.04 4.82
C HIS A 312 27.70 -13.47 5.02
N ILE A 313 27.33 -14.14 6.10
CA ILE A 313 27.70 -15.54 6.33
C ILE A 313 26.51 -16.39 6.77
N TYR A 314 26.41 -17.58 6.17
CA TYR A 314 25.45 -18.61 6.59
C TYR A 314 26.10 -19.65 7.49
N HIS A 315 25.38 -19.98 8.56
CA HIS A 315 25.78 -20.99 9.53
C HIS A 315 24.60 -21.91 9.91
N ARG A 316 24.90 -23.16 10.28
CA ARG A 316 23.88 -24.17 10.57
C ARG A 316 23.14 -23.97 11.88
N ALA A 317 23.76 -23.50 12.95
CA ALA A 317 23.02 -23.21 14.19
C ALA A 317 23.89 -22.37 15.11
N CYS A 318 23.36 -21.24 15.54
CA CYS A 318 24.02 -20.42 16.53
C CYS A 318 23.43 -20.72 17.91
N THR A 319 24.26 -20.67 18.93
CA THR A 319 23.85 -20.97 20.31
C THR A 319 23.23 -19.76 21.03
N ASP A 320 23.34 -18.59 20.41
CA ASP A 320 23.11 -17.27 20.98
C ASP A 320 22.03 -16.45 20.27
N VAL A 321 21.91 -16.56 18.94
CA VAL A 321 21.02 -15.74 18.11
C VAL A 321 20.51 -16.50 16.88
N GLY A 322 19.40 -16.07 16.28
CA GLY A 322 18.96 -16.52 14.95
C GLY A 322 19.72 -15.82 13.84
N GLY A 323 20.11 -14.57 14.07
CA GLY A 323 20.93 -13.76 13.20
C GLY A 323 21.55 -12.59 13.97
N VAL A 324 22.58 -11.99 13.40
CA VAL A 324 23.24 -10.81 13.97
C VAL A 324 23.95 -10.02 12.87
N ALA A 325 23.82 -8.70 12.91
CA ALA A 325 24.45 -7.81 11.94
C ALA A 325 25.02 -6.55 12.59
N TYR A 326 26.01 -5.94 11.92
CA TYR A 326 26.37 -4.54 12.17
C TYR A 326 25.39 -3.63 11.44
N LEU A 327 24.80 -2.70 12.18
CA LEU A 327 23.85 -1.71 11.67
C LEU A 327 24.56 -0.76 10.70
N GLY A 328 23.98 -0.52 9.52
CA GLY A 328 24.53 0.40 8.51
C GLY A 328 25.92 0.02 8.00
N SER A 329 26.24 -1.28 7.97
CA SER A 329 27.60 -1.75 7.65
C SER A 329 27.91 -1.83 6.16
N ILE A 330 26.93 -1.69 5.27
CA ILE A 330 27.17 -1.63 3.82
C ILE A 330 28.28 -0.62 3.51
N CYS A 331 29.24 -1.02 2.66
CA CYS A 331 30.41 -0.23 2.29
C CYS A 331 31.38 0.22 3.40
N SER A 332 31.11 -0.14 4.65
CA SER A 332 31.98 0.23 5.77
C SER A 332 33.19 -0.70 5.87
N ASN A 333 34.07 -0.42 6.84
CA ASN A 333 35.17 -1.31 7.20
C ASN A 333 34.69 -2.68 7.74
N ASN A 334 33.46 -2.77 8.22
CA ASN A 334 32.84 -3.97 8.76
C ASN A 334 31.79 -4.57 7.82
N LYS A 335 31.81 -4.22 6.53
CA LYS A 335 30.79 -4.60 5.53
C LYS A 335 30.56 -6.09 5.32
N GLY A 336 31.43 -6.97 5.82
CA GLY A 336 31.20 -8.42 5.85
C GLY A 336 30.47 -8.92 7.09
N GLY A 337 30.12 -8.06 8.06
CA GLY A 337 29.54 -8.47 9.34
C GLY A 337 28.02 -8.52 9.32
N GLY A 338 27.50 -9.61 8.77
CA GLY A 338 26.12 -10.06 8.90
C GLY A 338 26.08 -11.58 8.92
N VAL A 339 25.25 -12.16 9.79
CA VAL A 339 25.20 -13.60 10.05
C VAL A 339 23.76 -14.06 10.05
N THR A 340 23.46 -15.10 9.28
CA THR A 340 22.20 -15.84 9.34
C THR A 340 22.48 -17.26 9.83
N CYS A 341 21.83 -17.64 10.93
CA CYS A 341 21.95 -18.96 11.52
C CYS A 341 20.60 -19.69 11.42
N HIS A 342 20.55 -20.92 10.89
CA HIS A 342 19.30 -21.67 10.87
C HIS A 342 19.52 -23.18 10.95
N ALA A 343 18.82 -23.83 11.87
CA ALA A 343 18.84 -25.29 12.03
C ALA A 343 17.77 -26.00 11.15
N SER A 344 17.02 -25.24 10.36
CA SER A 344 15.86 -25.68 9.57
C SER A 344 16.25 -26.54 8.37
N SER A 345 15.40 -27.53 8.04
CA SER A 345 15.44 -28.29 6.78
C SER A 345 14.74 -27.57 5.61
N ASN A 346 13.97 -26.51 5.90
CA ASN A 346 13.41 -25.58 4.94
C ASN A 346 14.33 -24.36 4.84
N LEU A 347 15.44 -24.57 4.15
CA LEU A 347 16.53 -23.62 4.02
C LEU A 347 16.07 -22.34 3.31
N GLU A 348 15.33 -22.49 2.23
CA GLU A 348 15.07 -21.43 1.27
C GLU A 348 14.03 -20.41 1.76
N TYR A 349 13.13 -20.79 2.68
CA TYR A 349 12.20 -19.86 3.32
C TYR A 349 12.84 -19.20 4.55
N VAL A 350 13.40 -20.01 5.46
CA VAL A 350 13.92 -19.50 6.74
C VAL A 350 15.15 -18.63 6.53
N THR A 351 16.00 -18.97 5.55
CA THR A 351 17.15 -18.14 5.22
C THR A 351 16.72 -16.81 4.60
N VAL A 352 15.65 -16.76 3.80
CA VAL A 352 15.18 -15.48 3.23
C VAL A 352 14.60 -14.58 4.30
N SER A 353 13.75 -15.10 5.19
CA SER A 353 13.16 -14.31 6.28
C SER A 353 14.24 -13.74 7.20
N ILE A 354 15.19 -14.56 7.66
CA ILE A 354 16.28 -14.10 8.54
C ILE A 354 17.26 -13.21 7.77
N ALA A 355 17.71 -13.61 6.58
CA ALA A 355 18.68 -12.80 5.83
C ALA A 355 18.12 -11.45 5.39
N ALA A 356 16.82 -11.35 5.05
CA ALA A 356 16.19 -10.07 4.77
C ALA A 356 16.23 -9.15 6.00
N HIS A 357 15.93 -9.68 7.18
CA HIS A 357 16.02 -8.96 8.46
C HIS A 357 17.47 -8.50 8.75
N GLU A 358 18.43 -9.42 8.69
CA GLU A 358 19.82 -9.11 8.99
C GLU A 358 20.46 -8.18 7.95
N MET A 359 20.14 -8.34 6.67
CA MET A 359 20.56 -7.40 5.63
C MET A 359 19.86 -6.05 5.78
N GLY A 360 18.63 -6.00 6.29
CA GLY A 360 17.97 -4.75 6.67
C GLY A 360 18.76 -3.97 7.73
N HIS A 361 19.31 -4.64 8.74
CA HIS A 361 20.29 -4.05 9.67
C HIS A 361 21.55 -3.60 8.94
N GLN A 362 22.15 -4.44 8.09
CA GLN A 362 23.35 -4.04 7.35
C GLN A 362 23.11 -2.84 6.41
N LEU A 363 21.88 -2.67 5.93
CA LEU A 363 21.41 -1.54 5.14
C LEU A 363 21.00 -0.34 6.00
N GLY A 364 21.01 -0.43 7.34
CA GLY A 364 20.87 0.72 8.24
C GLY A 364 19.54 0.79 9.00
N SER A 365 18.64 -0.19 8.86
CA SER A 365 17.38 -0.18 9.61
C SER A 365 17.54 -0.81 11.00
N PRO A 366 17.15 -0.14 12.09
CA PRO A 366 16.89 -0.79 13.36
C PRO A 366 15.58 -1.59 13.34
N HIS A 367 15.26 -2.25 14.46
CA HIS A 367 13.98 -2.94 14.64
C HIS A 367 12.79 -1.97 14.64
N SER A 368 11.66 -2.42 14.07
CA SER A 368 10.42 -1.64 13.94
C SER A 368 9.34 -1.95 14.98
N PHE A 369 9.51 -2.99 15.79
CA PHE A 369 8.51 -3.44 16.77
C PHE A 369 8.62 -2.70 18.12
N ASN A 370 7.49 -2.55 18.82
CA ASN A 370 7.43 -1.81 20.08
C ASN A 370 7.67 -2.65 21.33
N ASN A 371 7.29 -3.93 21.37
CA ASN A 371 7.45 -4.71 22.61
C ASN A 371 7.48 -6.22 22.37
N CYS A 372 8.55 -6.87 22.82
CA CYS A 372 8.70 -8.32 22.76
C CYS A 372 8.90 -8.97 24.14
N SER A 373 8.26 -8.40 25.17
CA SER A 373 8.23 -8.95 26.53
C SER A 373 9.58 -8.98 27.25
N GLY A 374 10.46 -8.01 26.99
CA GLY A 374 11.72 -7.84 27.70
C GLY A 374 12.87 -8.70 27.17
N ASP A 375 12.86 -8.98 25.87
CA ASP A 375 14.00 -9.57 25.16
C ASP A 375 15.18 -8.59 25.02
N GLY A 376 14.93 -7.29 25.21
CA GLY A 376 15.93 -6.23 25.17
C GLY A 376 16.34 -5.82 23.76
N ASN A 377 15.59 -6.24 22.74
CA ASN A 377 15.85 -5.92 21.34
C ASN A 377 14.96 -4.79 20.81
N GLU A 378 14.07 -4.24 21.64
CA GLU A 378 13.28 -3.07 21.26
C GLU A 378 14.20 -1.88 20.94
N SER A 379 14.01 -1.26 19.77
CA SER A 379 14.78 -0.10 19.36
C SER A 379 13.92 1.15 19.48
N LEU A 380 13.87 1.79 20.66
CA LEU A 380 13.28 3.12 20.77
C LEU A 380 14.27 4.17 20.27
N PRO A 381 13.86 5.18 19.47
CA PRO A 381 12.49 5.56 19.11
C PRO A 381 11.97 4.99 17.77
N ASN A 382 12.39 3.80 17.35
CA ASN A 382 12.02 3.15 16.08
C ASN A 382 10.91 2.08 16.20
N GLY A 383 10.37 1.84 17.40
CA GLY A 383 9.31 0.86 17.63
C GLY A 383 7.92 1.36 17.18
N PHE A 384 7.69 1.40 15.88
CA PHE A 384 6.48 1.91 15.21
C PHE A 384 5.33 0.90 15.10
N GLU A 385 5.60 -0.39 15.31
CA GLU A 385 4.59 -1.45 15.20
C GLU A 385 4.17 -1.98 16.57
N PRO A 386 2.87 -2.20 16.84
CA PRO A 386 2.41 -2.71 18.13
C PRO A 386 2.94 -4.13 18.39
N GLY A 387 3.28 -4.43 19.64
CA GLY A 387 3.74 -5.77 20.04
C GLY A 387 4.94 -6.24 19.21
N SER A 388 4.84 -7.45 18.64
CA SER A 388 5.85 -8.07 17.79
C SER A 388 6.03 -7.43 16.41
N GLY A 389 5.08 -6.59 15.98
CA GLY A 389 4.95 -6.13 14.59
C GLY A 389 4.62 -7.24 13.57
N THR A 390 4.63 -6.84 12.30
CA THR A 390 4.30 -7.65 11.12
C THR A 390 5.31 -7.51 9.97
N THR A 391 6.13 -6.46 9.91
CA THR A 391 7.08 -6.24 8.79
C THR A 391 8.44 -6.94 8.97
N ILE A 392 9.31 -6.92 7.96
CA ILE A 392 10.62 -7.61 7.96
C ILE A 392 11.49 -7.24 9.17
N MET A 393 11.51 -5.97 9.59
CA MET A 393 12.34 -5.52 10.73
C MET A 393 11.67 -5.70 12.09
N SER A 394 10.54 -6.40 12.12
CA SER A 394 9.81 -6.76 13.34
C SER A 394 10.16 -8.17 13.82
N TYR A 395 9.67 -8.56 15.00
CA TYR A 395 9.80 -9.91 15.56
C TYR A 395 8.50 -10.70 15.43
N ALA A 396 7.77 -10.50 14.32
CA ALA A 396 6.48 -11.12 14.06
C ALA A 396 6.49 -12.63 14.37
N GLY A 397 5.62 -13.05 15.29
CA GLY A 397 5.49 -14.46 15.69
C GLY A 397 6.41 -14.89 16.86
N LEU A 398 7.39 -14.10 17.28
CA LEU A 398 8.41 -14.49 18.26
C LEU A 398 8.17 -14.00 19.70
N CYS A 399 7.20 -13.11 19.92
CA CYS A 399 6.97 -12.37 21.17
C CYS A 399 5.85 -12.94 22.06
N GLY A 400 5.41 -14.18 21.83
CA GLY A 400 4.42 -14.86 22.66
C GLY A 400 3.09 -14.10 22.74
N SER A 401 2.70 -13.64 23.94
CA SER A 401 1.44 -12.90 24.13
C SER A 401 1.41 -11.52 23.45
N ASN A 402 2.57 -11.01 23.03
CA ASN A 402 2.69 -9.77 22.25
C ASN A 402 2.72 -10.02 20.73
N ASN A 403 2.48 -11.25 20.26
CA ASN A 403 2.39 -11.54 18.83
C ASN A 403 1.16 -10.91 18.19
N VAL A 404 1.39 -10.09 17.16
CA VAL A 404 0.32 -9.54 16.29
C VAL A 404 -0.18 -10.60 15.31
N GLN A 405 0.73 -11.41 14.77
CA GLN A 405 0.46 -12.53 13.87
C GLN A 405 1.57 -13.59 13.97
N GLY A 406 1.46 -14.69 13.22
CA GLY A 406 2.34 -15.86 13.32
C GLY A 406 3.71 -15.75 12.62
N GLY A 407 3.91 -14.76 11.75
CA GLY A 407 5.17 -14.56 11.01
C GLY A 407 5.17 -13.22 10.28
N ASN A 408 6.31 -12.83 9.73
CA ASN A 408 6.43 -11.54 9.02
C ASN A 408 5.78 -11.61 7.64
N ASP A 409 5.34 -10.45 7.16
CA ASP A 409 5.07 -10.20 5.76
C ASP A 409 6.34 -9.69 5.06
N ASP A 410 6.56 -10.05 3.79
CA ASP A 410 7.79 -9.75 3.05
C ASP A 410 7.82 -8.32 2.48
N TYR A 411 7.73 -7.31 3.35
CA TYR A 411 7.96 -5.90 3.03
C TYR A 411 8.49 -5.12 4.25
N TYR A 412 9.03 -3.93 4.00
CA TYR A 412 9.56 -3.05 5.04
C TYR A 412 8.54 -2.00 5.46
N HIS A 413 8.47 -1.72 6.77
CA HIS A 413 7.78 -0.56 7.31
C HIS A 413 8.42 0.74 6.81
N VAL A 414 7.64 1.82 6.68
CA VAL A 414 8.12 3.13 6.22
C VAL A 414 9.25 3.70 7.08
N GLY A 415 9.23 3.45 8.38
CA GLY A 415 10.35 3.79 9.27
C GLY A 415 11.65 3.07 8.91
N SER A 416 11.56 1.80 8.50
CA SER A 416 12.70 1.01 8.03
C SER A 416 13.17 1.49 6.65
N LEU A 417 12.25 1.77 5.73
CA LEU A 417 12.53 2.33 4.41
C LEU A 417 13.26 3.66 4.53
N THR A 418 12.80 4.54 5.42
CA THR A 418 13.45 5.83 5.71
C THR A 418 14.92 5.65 6.10
N ASN A 419 15.21 4.71 7.00
CA ASN A 419 16.58 4.47 7.47
C ASN A 419 17.46 3.82 6.39
N ILE A 420 16.92 2.86 5.63
CA ILE A 420 17.62 2.24 4.52
C ILE A 420 17.92 3.26 3.42
N TYR A 421 16.98 4.16 3.11
CA TYR A 421 17.18 5.20 2.10
C TYR A 421 18.28 6.17 2.51
N ARG A 422 18.33 6.64 3.76
CA ARG A 422 19.45 7.45 4.26
C ARG A 422 20.79 6.74 4.09
N SER A 423 20.85 5.47 4.47
CA SER A 423 22.07 4.68 4.39
C SER A 423 22.53 4.44 2.94
N THR A 424 21.61 4.14 2.04
CA THR A 424 21.93 3.67 0.67
C THR A 424 21.93 4.77 -0.39
N ARG A 425 21.13 5.82 -0.21
CA ARG A 425 20.99 6.93 -1.15
C ARG A 425 21.89 8.11 -0.79
N ASP A 426 22.22 8.27 0.49
CA ASP A 426 23.08 9.34 0.96
C ASP A 426 24.47 8.81 1.35
N ALA A 427 24.55 7.93 2.36
CA ALA A 427 25.84 7.54 2.95
C ALA A 427 26.67 6.57 2.09
N ALA A 428 26.03 5.58 1.46
CA ALA A 428 26.67 4.53 0.69
C ALA A 428 26.43 4.63 -0.83
N GLN A 429 25.90 5.77 -1.31
CA GLN A 429 25.50 5.96 -2.70
C GLN A 429 26.62 5.59 -3.69
N SER A 430 27.85 6.02 -3.41
CA SER A 430 28.98 5.86 -4.32
C SER A 430 29.50 4.43 -4.49
N CYS A 431 28.96 3.47 -3.74
CA CYS A 431 29.39 2.08 -3.84
C CYS A 431 28.64 1.26 -4.89
N ALA A 432 27.38 1.60 -5.11
CA ALA A 432 26.55 0.85 -6.04
C ALA A 432 26.96 1.16 -7.48
N GLU A 433 26.84 0.16 -8.34
CA GLU A 433 26.67 0.41 -9.76
C GLU A 433 25.24 0.90 -9.98
N GLU A 434 25.08 2.12 -10.50
CA GLU A 434 23.78 2.68 -10.84
C GLU A 434 23.39 2.28 -12.27
N ILE A 435 22.33 1.47 -12.37
CA ILE A 435 21.74 1.06 -13.64
C ILE A 435 20.52 1.94 -13.88
N ASN A 436 20.53 2.73 -14.96
CA ASN A 436 19.37 3.54 -15.31
C ASN A 436 18.23 2.63 -15.83
N ILE A 437 17.11 2.67 -15.13
CA ILE A 437 15.89 1.93 -15.46
C ILE A 437 14.75 2.81 -15.97
N ASN A 438 14.98 4.14 -16.05
CA ASN A 438 13.97 5.15 -16.39
C ASN A 438 12.69 4.98 -15.54
N ASN A 439 12.84 4.94 -14.23
CA ASN A 439 11.74 4.88 -13.27
C ASN A 439 11.76 6.16 -12.42
N HIS A 440 10.61 6.75 -12.15
CA HIS A 440 10.41 7.95 -11.36
C HIS A 440 9.62 7.59 -10.11
N GLU A 441 9.99 8.15 -8.95
CA GLU A 441 9.20 7.89 -7.75
C GLU A 441 7.80 8.50 -7.88
N ALA A 442 6.78 7.80 -7.38
CA ALA A 442 5.43 8.33 -7.33
C ALA A 442 5.36 9.68 -6.56
N ASP A 443 4.58 10.63 -7.09
CA ASP A 443 4.24 11.87 -6.43
C ASP A 443 3.04 11.65 -5.51
N VAL A 444 3.24 11.88 -4.21
CA VAL A 444 2.26 11.59 -3.15
C VAL A 444 1.56 12.86 -2.72
N GLN A 445 0.23 12.83 -2.68
CA GLN A 445 -0.61 13.98 -2.37
C GLN A 445 -1.59 13.65 -1.26
N LEU A 446 -1.58 14.48 -0.21
CA LEU A 446 -2.53 14.41 0.89
C LEU A 446 -3.32 15.71 0.98
N ASN A 447 -4.64 15.61 0.86
CA ASN A 447 -5.54 16.76 1.00
C ASN A 447 -5.97 16.94 2.47
N TYR A 448 -4.98 17.07 3.36
CA TYR A 448 -5.18 17.28 4.80
C TYR A 448 -4.44 18.52 5.26
N THR A 449 -5.01 19.22 6.24
CA THR A 449 -4.26 20.23 7.01
C THR A 449 -3.67 19.53 8.23
N ASN A 450 -2.39 19.67 8.52
CA ASN A 450 -1.82 19.06 9.73
C ASN A 450 -2.34 19.74 11.02
N GLY A 451 -2.54 18.93 12.06
CA GLY A 451 -2.80 19.37 13.43
C GLY A 451 -4.27 19.58 13.81
N PHE A 452 -5.22 19.00 13.06
CA PHE A 452 -6.64 18.99 13.48
C PHE A 452 -6.91 17.96 14.61
N TYR A 453 -8.12 18.01 15.15
CA TYR A 453 -8.54 17.17 16.26
C TYR A 453 -9.70 16.25 15.87
N ILE A 454 -9.67 15.03 16.37
CA ILE A 454 -10.76 14.05 16.33
C ILE A 454 -11.23 13.72 17.76
N PRO A 455 -12.48 13.28 17.95
CA PRO A 455 -12.94 12.76 19.23
C PRO A 455 -12.23 11.47 19.65
N ILE A 456 -12.08 11.25 20.97
CA ILE A 456 -11.61 9.96 21.51
C ILE A 456 -12.63 8.84 21.25
N GLY A 457 -12.16 7.59 21.25
CA GLY A 457 -13.01 6.39 21.13
C GLY A 457 -13.81 6.31 19.83
N THR A 458 -13.45 7.07 18.80
CA THR A 458 -14.23 7.23 17.57
C THR A 458 -13.45 6.72 16.35
N PRO A 459 -14.06 5.88 15.50
CA PRO A 459 -13.47 5.45 14.23
C PRO A 459 -13.12 6.62 13.31
N PHE A 460 -12.10 6.44 12.48
CA PHE A 460 -11.69 7.43 11.48
C PHE A 460 -11.24 6.79 10.17
N ILE A 461 -11.23 7.60 9.11
CA ILE A 461 -10.89 7.17 7.75
C ILE A 461 -9.80 8.07 7.17
N LEU A 462 -8.74 7.47 6.63
CA LEU A 462 -7.66 8.19 5.93
C LEU A 462 -7.67 7.79 4.45
N THR A 463 -7.56 8.76 3.56
CA THR A 463 -7.57 8.63 2.11
C THR A 463 -6.41 9.44 1.54
N GLY A 464 -5.53 8.77 0.81
CA GLY A 464 -4.42 9.42 0.12
C GLY A 464 -4.64 9.44 -1.38
N ASP A 465 -3.80 10.17 -2.09
CA ASP A 465 -3.71 10.08 -3.53
C ASP A 465 -2.25 10.10 -3.99
N ALA A 466 -2.01 9.59 -5.19
CA ALA A 466 -0.70 9.61 -5.81
C ALA A 466 -0.80 9.52 -7.32
N THR A 467 0.20 10.07 -7.99
CA THR A 467 0.40 9.96 -9.43
C THR A 467 1.78 9.42 -9.73
N ASP A 468 1.88 8.63 -10.79
CA ASP A 468 3.16 8.12 -11.29
C ASP A 468 3.35 8.56 -12.75
N GLU A 469 4.53 9.09 -13.07
CA GLU A 469 4.86 9.58 -14.41
C GLU A 469 5.04 8.43 -15.41
N ASP A 470 5.49 7.27 -14.93
CA ASP A 470 5.75 6.10 -15.77
C ASP A 470 4.49 5.27 -16.06
N GLY A 471 3.39 5.55 -15.36
CA GLY A 471 2.09 4.91 -15.54
C GLY A 471 2.01 3.50 -14.94
N ASN A 472 2.84 3.19 -13.95
CA ASN A 472 2.85 1.92 -13.25
C ASN A 472 1.64 1.75 -12.32
N ASN A 473 1.23 0.50 -12.11
CA ASN A 473 0.22 0.19 -11.10
C ASN A 473 0.84 0.27 -9.70
N MET A 474 0.33 1.20 -8.89
CA MET A 474 0.81 1.44 -7.52
C MET A 474 0.05 0.61 -6.48
N THR A 475 0.72 0.34 -5.36
CA THR A 475 0.10 -0.20 -4.13
C THR A 475 0.32 0.76 -2.98
N TYR A 476 -0.58 0.72 -2.00
CA TYR A 476 -0.68 1.71 -0.94
C TYR A 476 -0.74 1.05 0.43
N SER A 477 -0.20 1.74 1.43
CA SER A 477 -0.40 1.40 2.84
C SER A 477 -0.49 2.67 3.69
N TRP A 478 -1.29 2.62 4.75
CA TRP A 478 -1.30 3.64 5.79
C TRP A 478 -0.60 3.10 7.03
N GLU A 479 0.50 3.73 7.43
CA GLU A 479 1.41 3.22 8.45
C GLU A 479 1.56 4.22 9.60
N GLN A 480 1.43 3.78 10.85
CA GLN A 480 1.61 4.64 12.02
C GLN A 480 3.11 4.80 12.30
N VAL A 481 3.58 6.03 12.54
CA VAL A 481 4.99 6.32 12.85
C VAL A 481 5.21 6.90 14.24
N ASN A 482 4.22 6.76 15.12
CA ASN A 482 4.42 7.02 16.55
C ASN A 482 5.14 5.83 17.21
N SER A 483 6.29 6.08 17.83
CA SER A 483 7.01 5.02 18.56
C SER A 483 6.57 4.90 20.03
N GLY A 484 6.34 6.04 20.70
CA GLY A 484 6.00 6.13 22.12
C GLY A 484 6.92 5.32 23.06
N PRO A 485 6.50 5.09 24.32
CA PRO A 485 7.17 4.15 25.21
C PRO A 485 6.85 2.68 24.85
N LEU A 486 7.56 1.73 25.46
CA LEU A 486 7.18 0.31 25.39
C LEU A 486 5.80 0.11 26.02
N SER A 487 4.93 -0.66 25.36
CA SER A 487 3.58 -0.96 25.85
C SER A 487 3.14 -2.38 25.50
N SER A 488 2.29 -2.98 26.34
CA SER A 488 1.77 -4.32 26.05
C SER A 488 0.76 -4.27 24.90
N LEU A 489 0.73 -5.31 24.08
CA LEU A 489 -0.22 -5.43 22.99
C LEU A 489 -1.67 -5.31 23.49
N GLY A 490 -2.45 -4.41 22.87
CA GLY A 490 -3.82 -4.09 23.25
C GLY A 490 -3.97 -3.04 24.36
N ALA A 491 -2.87 -2.51 24.89
CA ALA A 491 -2.87 -1.46 25.92
C ALA A 491 -1.79 -0.40 25.65
N PRO A 492 -1.88 0.35 24.53
CA PRO A 492 -0.88 1.35 24.16
C PRO A 492 -0.83 2.47 25.20
N LEU A 493 0.37 2.82 25.64
CA LEU A 493 0.64 3.90 26.59
C LEU A 493 1.08 5.17 25.85
N ASN A 494 0.51 6.33 26.20
CA ASN A 494 0.83 7.62 25.57
C ASN A 494 0.72 7.52 24.03
N ASN A 495 1.83 7.69 23.31
CA ASN A 495 1.89 7.61 21.85
C ASN A 495 2.48 6.27 21.34
N ALA A 496 2.54 5.22 22.17
CA ALA A 496 3.01 3.89 21.73
C ALA A 496 2.09 3.35 20.64
N PRO A 497 2.60 2.68 19.59
CA PRO A 497 1.83 2.34 18.40
C PRO A 497 0.57 1.54 18.76
N ALA A 498 -0.53 1.93 18.12
CA ALA A 498 -1.87 1.46 18.45
C ALA A 498 -2.53 0.72 17.28
N PHE A 499 -2.02 0.86 16.06
CA PHE A 499 -2.57 0.23 14.86
C PHE A 499 -1.53 -0.62 14.15
N ARG A 500 -1.87 -1.88 13.88
CA ARG A 500 -1.05 -2.76 13.06
C ARG A 500 -0.94 -2.25 11.63
N VAL A 501 0.11 -2.70 10.96
CA VAL A 501 0.30 -2.47 9.54
C VAL A 501 -0.30 -3.66 8.76
N TYR A 502 -0.77 -3.39 7.55
CA TYR A 502 -1.28 -4.40 6.63
C TYR A 502 -0.46 -4.39 5.36
N TYR A 503 -0.39 -5.54 4.71
CA TYR A 503 0.29 -5.70 3.43
C TYR A 503 -0.25 -4.68 2.40
N PRO A 504 0.61 -4.01 1.60
CA PRO A 504 0.18 -3.00 0.65
C PRO A 504 -0.78 -3.56 -0.40
N ASP A 505 -1.86 -2.82 -0.68
CA ASP A 505 -2.91 -3.21 -1.63
C ASP A 505 -3.28 -2.05 -2.58
N GLU A 506 -4.32 -2.21 -3.40
CA GLU A 506 -4.73 -1.18 -4.37
C GLU A 506 -5.59 -0.07 -3.74
N ASN A 507 -5.87 -0.14 -2.44
CA ASN A 507 -6.82 0.72 -1.74
C ASN A 507 -6.12 1.95 -1.17
N LYS A 508 -6.50 3.13 -1.68
CA LYS A 508 -5.96 4.41 -1.21
C LYS A 508 -6.52 4.84 0.14
N THR A 509 -7.62 4.21 0.53
CA THR A 509 -8.38 4.54 1.73
C THR A 509 -8.31 3.42 2.76
N ARG A 510 -8.13 3.79 4.03
CA ARG A 510 -8.17 2.84 5.15
C ARG A 510 -9.07 3.35 6.27
N ILE A 511 -9.92 2.45 6.78
CA ILE A 511 -10.69 2.64 8.01
C ILE A 511 -9.88 2.18 9.22
N PHE A 512 -9.98 2.92 10.32
CA PHE A 512 -9.36 2.63 11.60
C PHE A 512 -10.39 2.56 12.73
N PRO A 513 -10.52 1.42 13.42
CA PRO A 513 -9.99 0.09 13.09
C PRO A 513 -10.60 -0.50 11.80
N LYS A 514 -10.09 -1.63 11.34
CA LYS A 514 -10.58 -2.33 10.14
C LYS A 514 -12.10 -2.53 10.19
N ASP A 515 -12.74 -2.31 9.05
CA ASP A 515 -14.20 -2.26 8.88
C ASP A 515 -14.94 -3.48 9.46
N ASN A 516 -14.39 -4.68 9.28
CA ASN A 516 -14.97 -5.91 9.82
C ASN A 516 -15.08 -5.91 11.35
N LEU A 517 -14.17 -5.21 12.05
CA LEU A 517 -14.23 -5.04 13.51
C LEU A 517 -15.39 -4.11 13.89
N LEU A 518 -15.57 -3.01 13.14
CA LEU A 518 -16.67 -2.07 13.34
C LEU A 518 -18.02 -2.75 13.10
N LEU A 519 -18.18 -3.42 11.96
CA LEU A 519 -19.46 -4.05 11.58
C LEU A 519 -19.87 -5.22 12.49
N SER A 520 -18.90 -5.88 13.11
CA SER A 520 -19.12 -6.95 14.08
C SER A 520 -19.23 -6.45 15.54
N ASN A 521 -19.00 -5.15 15.79
CA ASN A 521 -18.83 -4.55 17.12
C ASN A 521 -17.83 -5.34 17.98
N SER A 522 -16.71 -5.77 17.38
CA SER A 522 -15.68 -6.52 18.07
C SER A 522 -14.49 -5.64 18.42
N SER A 523 -13.80 -5.99 19.51
CA SER A 523 -12.57 -5.32 19.91
C SER A 523 -11.36 -6.05 19.32
N SER A 524 -10.30 -5.28 19.05
CA SER A 524 -9.02 -5.77 18.58
C SER A 524 -7.94 -5.45 19.61
N LYS A 525 -6.91 -6.29 19.74
CA LYS A 525 -5.70 -5.95 20.52
C LYS A 525 -4.61 -5.31 19.66
N VAL A 526 -4.79 -5.33 18.35
CA VAL A 526 -3.79 -4.88 17.36
C VAL A 526 -4.19 -3.58 16.67
N GLU A 527 -5.42 -3.11 16.91
CA GLU A 527 -5.94 -1.82 16.48
C GLU A 527 -6.80 -1.23 17.60
N ILE A 528 -6.29 -0.20 18.28
CA ILE A 528 -6.89 0.40 19.47
C ILE A 528 -7.17 1.88 19.21
N LEU A 529 -8.44 2.27 19.33
CA LEU A 529 -8.83 3.67 19.39
C LEU A 529 -8.42 4.27 20.75
N ALA A 530 -7.84 5.46 20.76
CA ALA A 530 -7.47 6.14 21.99
C ALA A 530 -8.70 6.62 22.77
N GLU A 531 -8.74 6.34 24.06
CA GLU A 531 -9.74 6.84 25.02
C GLU A 531 -9.23 8.05 25.83
N TYR A 532 -8.14 8.67 25.37
CA TYR A 532 -7.43 9.76 26.03
C TYR A 532 -6.75 10.66 25.00
N ASN A 533 -6.31 11.86 25.43
CA ASN A 533 -5.56 12.78 24.58
C ASN A 533 -4.31 12.14 23.98
N ARG A 534 -4.24 12.07 22.65
CA ARG A 534 -3.17 11.33 21.96
C ARG A 534 -2.80 12.00 20.64
N ASN A 535 -1.51 11.98 20.32
CA ASN A 535 -1.02 12.38 19.01
C ASN A 535 -1.01 11.16 18.08
N TYR A 536 -1.49 11.36 16.85
CA TYR A 536 -1.37 10.40 15.77
C TYR A 536 -0.48 10.99 14.68
N ASN A 537 0.52 10.21 14.28
CA ASN A 537 1.32 10.47 13.09
C ASN A 537 1.19 9.23 12.21
N PHE A 538 0.64 9.42 11.02
CA PHE A 538 0.50 8.39 10.01
C PHE A 538 1.20 8.83 8.74
N GLN A 539 1.71 7.87 7.98
CA GLN A 539 2.25 8.10 6.65
C GLN A 539 1.45 7.31 5.63
N PHE A 540 1.07 7.98 4.54
CA PHE A 540 0.53 7.33 3.36
C PHE A 540 1.69 6.93 2.48
N VAL A 541 1.92 5.62 2.36
CA VAL A 541 3.05 5.03 1.67
C VAL A 541 2.57 4.51 0.32
N VAL A 542 3.28 4.89 -0.73
CA VAL A 542 2.99 4.56 -2.12
C VAL A 542 4.16 3.79 -2.68
N ARG A 543 3.91 2.60 -3.22
CA ARG A 543 4.91 1.76 -3.89
C ARG A 543 4.60 1.72 -5.37
N ASP A 544 5.53 2.18 -6.21
CA ASP A 544 5.36 2.24 -7.68
C ASP A 544 5.30 0.85 -8.33
N ASN A 545 5.94 -0.14 -7.69
CA ASN A 545 6.15 -1.51 -8.16
C ASN A 545 6.74 -1.60 -9.57
N ASN A 546 7.56 -0.62 -9.99
CA ASN A 546 8.11 -0.59 -11.34
C ASN A 546 8.86 -1.89 -11.68
N PRO A 547 8.58 -2.54 -12.83
CA PRO A 547 9.20 -3.81 -13.21
C PRO A 547 10.72 -3.75 -13.38
N GLY A 548 11.30 -2.58 -13.66
CA GLY A 548 12.75 -2.37 -13.72
C GLY A 548 13.42 -2.35 -12.34
N GLY A 549 12.71 -1.86 -11.32
CA GLY A 549 13.16 -1.67 -9.95
C GLY A 549 12.34 -0.57 -9.29
N GLY A 550 11.44 -0.96 -8.40
CA GLY A 550 10.51 -0.06 -7.73
C GLY A 550 11.07 0.67 -6.52
N THR A 551 10.31 1.65 -6.06
CA THR A 551 10.59 2.50 -4.91
C THR A 551 9.33 2.71 -4.08
N ALA A 552 9.51 3.28 -2.89
CA ALA A 552 8.44 3.78 -2.06
C ALA A 552 8.60 5.28 -1.84
N SER A 553 7.50 6.02 -1.92
CA SER A 553 7.40 7.41 -1.49
C SER A 553 6.26 7.54 -0.48
N TRP A 554 6.29 8.58 0.35
CA TRP A 554 5.27 8.76 1.38
C TRP A 554 5.11 10.21 1.80
N GLU A 555 3.92 10.56 2.29
CA GLU A 555 3.59 11.85 2.90
C GLU A 555 3.04 11.63 4.31
N GLU A 556 3.40 12.50 5.26
CA GLU A 556 2.95 12.41 6.64
C GLU A 556 1.70 13.26 6.90
N ILE A 557 0.78 12.71 7.68
CA ILE A 557 -0.31 13.43 8.32
C ILE A 557 -0.18 13.31 9.84
N ALA A 558 -0.32 14.45 10.54
CA ALA A 558 -0.36 14.51 11.99
C ALA A 558 -1.68 15.11 12.48
N PHE A 559 -2.33 14.46 13.44
CA PHE A 559 -3.57 14.92 14.07
C PHE A 559 -3.69 14.44 15.51
N PHE A 560 -4.72 14.87 16.23
CA PHE A 560 -4.86 14.65 17.67
C PHE A 560 -6.20 14.01 18.03
N ALA A 561 -6.22 12.98 18.88
CA ALA A 561 -7.43 12.63 19.62
C ALA A 561 -7.58 13.55 20.83
N SER A 562 -8.78 14.11 21.03
CA SER A 562 -9.10 15.03 22.11
C SER A 562 -10.15 14.44 23.05
N ASP A 563 -9.88 14.44 24.36
CA ASP A 563 -10.84 14.01 25.39
C ASP A 563 -11.92 15.06 25.70
N VAL A 564 -11.89 16.21 25.02
CA VAL A 564 -12.95 17.24 25.06
C VAL A 564 -14.24 16.75 24.40
N GLY A 565 -14.16 15.79 23.48
CA GLY A 565 -15.32 15.19 22.84
C GLY A 565 -15.13 13.70 22.50
N GLY A 566 -16.24 13.00 22.28
CA GLY A 566 -16.28 11.59 21.97
C GLY A 566 -16.71 10.67 23.13
N PRO A 567 -17.04 9.41 22.84
CA PRO A 567 -17.12 8.84 21.48
C PRO A 567 -18.31 9.40 20.71
N PHE A 568 -18.11 9.71 19.42
CA PHE A 568 -19.18 10.07 18.50
C PHE A 568 -19.91 8.79 18.08
N LEU A 569 -21.22 8.71 18.27
CA LEU A 569 -21.97 7.46 18.14
C LEU A 569 -23.30 7.64 17.42
N VAL A 570 -23.60 6.81 16.42
CA VAL A 570 -24.94 6.66 15.84
C VAL A 570 -25.83 5.95 16.86
N THR A 571 -26.90 6.62 17.29
CA THR A 571 -27.82 6.13 18.32
C THR A 571 -29.09 5.49 17.75
N SER A 572 -29.46 5.78 16.50
CA SER A 572 -30.57 5.14 15.79
C SER A 572 -30.15 3.86 15.05
N ASN A 573 -31.14 3.06 14.60
CA ASN A 573 -30.92 1.93 13.68
C ASN A 573 -29.98 0.85 14.22
N ASN A 574 -30.03 0.63 15.54
CA ASN A 574 -29.11 -0.22 16.31
C ASN A 574 -29.69 -1.59 16.70
N THR A 575 -30.93 -1.91 16.31
CA THR A 575 -31.67 -3.10 16.80
C THR A 575 -32.21 -4.03 15.69
N ASN A 576 -31.61 -4.01 14.49
CA ASN A 576 -32.14 -4.71 13.31
C ASN A 576 -33.55 -4.22 12.95
N ASP A 577 -33.61 -2.91 12.73
CA ASP A 577 -34.84 -2.19 12.46
C ASP A 577 -35.28 -2.47 11.02
N VAL A 578 -36.59 -2.45 10.81
CA VAL A 578 -37.19 -2.60 9.49
C VAL A 578 -37.53 -1.20 8.98
N MET A 579 -36.92 -0.82 7.87
CA MET A 579 -37.12 0.43 7.15
C MET A 579 -37.79 0.10 5.82
N ASN A 580 -38.80 0.85 5.43
CA ASN A 580 -39.39 0.67 4.09
C ASN A 580 -38.77 1.66 3.11
N ALA A 581 -38.53 1.21 1.88
CA ALA A 581 -38.13 2.08 0.79
C ALA A 581 -39.12 3.26 0.63
N GLY A 582 -38.58 4.47 0.50
CA GLY A 582 -39.34 5.71 0.37
C GLY A 582 -39.90 6.28 1.69
N ASP A 583 -39.70 5.61 2.83
CA ASP A 583 -40.07 6.16 4.14
C ASP A 583 -39.09 7.26 4.56
N GLN A 584 -39.62 8.27 5.26
CA GLN A 584 -38.80 9.15 6.08
C GLN A 584 -38.33 8.40 7.33
N GLN A 585 -37.05 8.53 7.64
CA GLN A 585 -36.41 7.94 8.80
C GLN A 585 -35.63 9.02 9.54
N THR A 586 -35.91 9.18 10.82
CA THR A 586 -35.05 9.96 11.72
C THR A 586 -33.77 9.19 12.00
N VAL A 587 -32.63 9.75 11.63
CA VAL A 587 -31.31 9.32 12.06
C VAL A 587 -30.89 10.17 13.25
N THR A 588 -30.38 9.54 14.31
CA THR A 588 -29.87 10.24 15.50
C THR A 588 -28.47 9.79 15.85
N TRP A 589 -27.66 10.72 16.37
CA TRP A 589 -26.32 10.46 16.86
C TRP A 589 -26.01 11.30 18.11
N ASP A 590 -25.06 10.84 18.90
CA ASP A 590 -24.49 11.63 19.99
C ASP A 590 -23.42 12.57 19.44
N VAL A 591 -23.72 13.87 19.45
CA VAL A 591 -22.77 14.93 19.05
C VAL A 591 -21.51 14.87 19.90
N ALA A 592 -21.61 14.43 21.16
CA ALA A 592 -20.49 14.15 22.06
C ALA A 592 -19.44 15.28 22.14
N GLY A 593 -19.86 16.55 22.05
CA GLY A 593 -18.96 17.71 22.11
C GLY A 593 -18.04 17.91 20.89
N THR A 594 -18.27 17.16 19.80
CA THR A 594 -17.49 17.28 18.55
C THR A 594 -17.72 18.58 17.80
N ASP A 595 -18.86 19.23 18.03
CA ASP A 595 -19.23 20.55 17.52
C ASP A 595 -18.47 21.70 18.17
N LEU A 596 -17.81 21.45 19.30
CA LEU A 596 -17.05 22.44 20.06
C LEU A 596 -15.55 22.38 19.76
N ALA A 597 -14.86 23.49 19.99
CA ALA A 597 -13.40 23.52 19.92
C ALA A 597 -12.79 22.56 20.97
N PRO A 598 -11.72 21.81 20.62
CA PRO A 598 -10.88 21.98 19.43
C PRO A 598 -11.28 21.13 18.21
N ILE A 599 -12.28 20.24 18.31
CA ILE A 599 -12.71 19.34 17.22
C ILE A 599 -13.46 20.12 16.14
N ASN A 600 -14.40 20.98 16.55
CA ASN A 600 -15.09 21.97 15.72
C ASN A 600 -15.80 21.41 14.47
N CYS A 601 -16.30 20.17 14.51
CA CYS A 601 -17.07 19.56 13.42
C CYS A 601 -18.48 20.15 13.36
N GLN A 602 -18.72 21.09 12.44
CA GLN A 602 -20.00 21.80 12.39
C GLN A 602 -21.10 21.04 11.63
N ASN A 603 -20.71 20.16 10.70
CA ASN A 603 -21.65 19.46 9.84
C ASN A 603 -21.27 17.98 9.68
N VAL A 604 -22.26 17.16 9.35
CA VAL A 604 -22.12 15.73 9.07
C VAL A 604 -22.76 15.37 7.73
N ASN A 605 -22.31 14.26 7.17
CA ASN A 605 -22.89 13.58 6.03
C ASN A 605 -23.45 12.23 6.50
N ILE A 606 -24.63 11.86 6.01
CA ILE A 606 -25.32 10.63 6.36
C ILE A 606 -25.38 9.73 5.13
N TYR A 607 -24.98 8.48 5.29
CA TYR A 607 -24.98 7.47 4.24
C TYR A 607 -25.71 6.21 4.71
N ILE A 608 -26.11 5.38 3.74
CA ILE A 608 -26.55 4.01 3.98
C ILE A 608 -25.67 3.04 3.20
N SER A 609 -25.10 2.05 3.89
CA SER A 609 -24.44 0.89 3.26
C SER A 609 -25.45 -0.24 3.06
N TYR A 610 -25.35 -0.96 1.94
CA TYR A 610 -26.22 -2.11 1.60
C TYR A 610 -25.53 -3.48 1.71
N ASP A 611 -24.23 -3.52 2.03
CA ASP A 611 -23.42 -4.74 2.08
C ASP A 611 -22.94 -5.09 3.51
N SER A 612 -22.30 -6.25 3.65
CA SER A 612 -21.62 -6.70 4.88
C SER A 612 -20.24 -6.10 5.07
N GLU A 613 -19.83 -5.15 4.22
CA GLU A 613 -18.54 -4.47 4.25
C GLU A 613 -18.76 -2.96 4.07
N LEU A 614 -17.86 -2.15 4.62
CA LEU A 614 -17.82 -0.72 4.34
C LEU A 614 -16.77 -0.52 3.24
N ASN A 615 -17.16 -0.74 1.98
CA ASN A 615 -16.24 -0.62 0.85
C ASN A 615 -15.80 0.85 0.69
N THR A 616 -14.52 1.12 0.97
CA THR A 616 -13.96 2.47 1.00
C THR A 616 -13.45 2.97 -0.34
N ASP A 617 -13.24 2.08 -1.32
CA ASP A 617 -12.45 2.42 -2.50
C ASP A 617 -13.26 3.01 -3.63
N LYS A 618 -14.60 2.93 -3.57
CA LYS A 618 -15.53 3.67 -4.45
C LYS A 618 -16.84 3.98 -3.72
N LEU A 619 -16.95 5.18 -3.17
CA LEU A 619 -18.18 5.80 -2.62
C LEU A 619 -19.25 6.08 -3.70
N THR A 620 -19.56 5.12 -4.59
CA THR A 620 -20.61 5.32 -5.61
C THR A 620 -21.68 4.23 -5.60
N ASP A 621 -21.35 2.97 -5.32
CA ASP A 621 -22.32 1.89 -5.53
C ASP A 621 -22.84 1.26 -4.22
N ASP A 622 -22.04 1.22 -3.15
CA ASP A 622 -22.42 0.52 -1.91
C ASP A 622 -22.86 1.45 -0.76
N LEU A 623 -22.28 2.65 -0.69
CA LEU A 623 -22.68 3.72 0.23
C LEU A 623 -23.48 4.76 -0.54
N ILE A 624 -24.78 4.88 -0.24
CA ILE A 624 -25.64 5.91 -0.84
C ILE A 624 -25.71 7.10 0.11
N LEU A 625 -25.40 8.30 -0.40
CA LEU A 625 -25.56 9.55 0.33
C LEU A 625 -27.05 9.83 0.55
N LEU A 626 -27.43 10.04 1.81
CA LEU A 626 -28.80 10.30 2.25
C LEU A 626 -29.01 11.77 2.63
N ALA A 627 -28.00 12.40 3.23
CA ALA A 627 -27.98 13.81 3.53
C ALA A 627 -26.53 14.32 3.58
N GLU A 628 -26.29 15.54 3.11
CA GLU A 628 -24.96 16.14 3.03
C GLU A 628 -24.94 17.47 3.78
N ASN A 629 -23.82 17.78 4.46
CA ASN A 629 -23.58 19.02 5.20
C ASN A 629 -24.72 19.40 6.16
N THR A 630 -25.35 18.42 6.80
CA THR A 630 -26.39 18.69 7.80
C THR A 630 -25.73 19.13 9.11
N PRO A 631 -26.32 20.07 9.86
CA PRO A 631 -25.76 20.51 11.13
C PRO A 631 -25.44 19.33 12.07
N ASN A 632 -24.31 19.40 12.76
CA ASN A 632 -23.93 18.42 13.77
C ASN A 632 -24.69 18.66 15.08
N ASP A 633 -26.02 18.51 15.05
CA ASP A 633 -26.93 18.81 16.16
C ASP A 633 -27.62 17.56 16.77
N GLY A 634 -27.31 16.38 16.25
CA GLY A 634 -27.70 15.08 16.79
C GLY A 634 -28.91 14.43 16.12
N SER A 635 -29.54 15.08 15.13
CA SER A 635 -30.67 14.47 14.43
C SER A 635 -30.86 15.00 13.00
N GLN A 636 -31.21 14.10 12.08
CA GLN A 636 -31.58 14.46 10.71
C GLN A 636 -32.66 13.52 10.18
N GLU A 637 -33.65 14.07 9.48
CA GLU A 637 -34.61 13.30 8.69
C GLU A 637 -33.99 12.96 7.32
N ILE A 638 -34.05 11.68 6.96
CA ILE A 638 -33.61 11.19 5.64
C ILE A 638 -34.71 10.38 4.97
N VAL A 639 -34.59 10.14 3.67
CA VAL A 639 -35.48 9.26 2.92
C VAL A 639 -34.75 7.99 2.55
N ILE A 640 -35.34 6.82 2.84
CA ILE A 640 -34.73 5.52 2.56
C ILE A 640 -34.77 5.23 1.05
N PRO A 641 -33.63 4.92 0.39
CA PRO A 641 -33.60 4.57 -1.03
C PRO A 641 -34.29 3.23 -1.33
N THR A 642 -34.49 2.95 -2.62
CA THR A 642 -35.30 1.81 -3.09
C THR A 642 -34.55 0.49 -3.21
N ARG A 643 -33.23 0.47 -2.98
CA ARG A 643 -32.46 -0.77 -2.94
C ARG A 643 -32.86 -1.56 -1.70
N LEU A 644 -33.26 -2.82 -1.87
CA LEU A 644 -33.68 -3.69 -0.77
C LEU A 644 -32.49 -4.49 -0.23
N THR A 645 -32.45 -4.71 1.09
CA THR A 645 -31.40 -5.53 1.74
C THR A 645 -31.81 -5.96 3.13
N THR A 646 -31.11 -6.94 3.69
CA THR A 646 -31.16 -7.30 5.13
C THR A 646 -29.87 -6.94 5.86
N ARG A 647 -28.98 -6.19 5.19
CA ARG A 647 -27.63 -5.85 5.65
C ARG A 647 -27.40 -4.35 5.73
N ALA A 648 -28.45 -3.53 5.81
CA ALA A 648 -28.31 -2.09 5.78
C ALA A 648 -27.62 -1.54 7.03
N ARG A 649 -26.72 -0.56 6.85
CA ARG A 649 -26.07 0.17 7.95
C ARG A 649 -26.16 1.67 7.71
N ILE A 650 -26.57 2.42 8.73
CA ILE A 650 -26.51 3.88 8.69
C ILE A 650 -25.11 4.31 9.10
N VAL A 651 -24.51 5.19 8.32
CA VAL A 651 -23.17 5.75 8.59
C VAL A 651 -23.32 7.26 8.72
N VAL A 652 -22.88 7.82 9.84
CA VAL A 652 -22.82 9.28 10.05
C VAL A 652 -21.35 9.67 10.12
N ARG A 653 -20.93 10.53 9.19
CA ARG A 653 -19.54 10.93 9.00
C ARG A 653 -19.40 12.44 9.14
N ALA A 654 -18.35 12.92 9.79
CA ALA A 654 -18.04 14.35 9.80
C ALA A 654 -17.84 14.88 8.36
N ALA A 655 -18.42 16.04 8.05
CA ALA A 655 -18.33 16.60 6.70
C ALA A 655 -16.98 17.31 6.47
N ASP A 656 -16.37 17.83 7.53
CA ASP A 656 -15.14 18.62 7.56
C ASP A 656 -14.02 17.95 8.37
N ASN A 657 -14.19 16.69 8.74
CA ASN A 657 -13.26 15.92 9.56
C ASN A 657 -13.24 14.44 9.12
N ILE A 658 -12.33 13.64 9.69
CA ILE A 658 -12.09 12.26 9.26
C ILE A 658 -12.82 11.21 10.10
N PHE A 659 -13.49 11.61 11.18
CA PHE A 659 -14.16 10.67 12.07
C PHE A 659 -15.58 10.35 11.61
N PHE A 660 -16.07 9.17 11.98
CA PHE A 660 -17.43 8.72 11.67
C PHE A 660 -17.87 7.63 12.65
N ASP A 661 -19.14 7.28 12.62
CA ASP A 661 -19.65 6.07 13.25
C ASP A 661 -20.69 5.35 12.37
N VAL A 662 -20.91 4.07 12.67
CA VAL A 662 -21.83 3.18 11.97
C VAL A 662 -22.81 2.54 12.93
N SER A 663 -24.07 2.39 12.51
CA SER A 663 -25.09 1.71 13.31
C SER A 663 -24.63 0.29 13.70
N ASN A 664 -24.93 -0.15 14.92
CA ASN A 664 -24.42 -1.36 15.57
C ASN A 664 -24.99 -2.68 15.04
N ARG A 665 -26.11 -2.66 14.30
CA ARG A 665 -26.72 -3.86 13.72
C ARG A 665 -27.09 -3.66 12.27
N ASN A 666 -27.10 -4.76 11.51
CA ASN A 666 -27.69 -4.80 10.18
C ASN A 666 -29.18 -4.51 10.33
N ASN A 667 -29.70 -3.65 9.46
CA ASN A 667 -31.10 -3.30 9.34
C ASN A 667 -31.67 -3.86 8.03
N ILE A 668 -33.00 -3.91 7.96
CA ILE A 668 -33.73 -4.42 6.80
C ILE A 668 -34.31 -3.22 6.04
N VAL A 669 -34.04 -3.17 4.73
CA VAL A 669 -34.75 -2.29 3.79
C VAL A 669 -35.66 -3.17 2.95
N GLU A 670 -36.97 -3.01 3.10
CA GLU A 670 -37.99 -3.78 2.38
C GLU A 670 -38.96 -2.90 1.58
N GLU A 671 -39.75 -3.53 0.72
CA GLU A 671 -40.81 -2.84 -0.02
C GLU A 671 -41.89 -2.31 0.93
N PRO A 672 -42.40 -1.08 0.73
CA PRO A 672 -43.47 -0.58 1.57
C PRO A 672 -44.77 -1.36 1.35
N SER A 673 -45.44 -1.67 2.47
CA SER A 673 -46.74 -2.36 2.47
C SER A 673 -47.91 -1.50 1.96
N THR A 674 -47.71 -0.19 1.84
CA THR A 674 -48.68 0.78 1.33
C THR A 674 -48.14 1.46 0.07
N PRO A 675 -48.99 1.78 -0.93
CA PRO A 675 -48.55 2.50 -2.13
C PRO A 675 -47.82 3.81 -1.79
N LYS A 676 -46.65 4.02 -2.39
CA LYS A 676 -45.83 5.23 -2.21
C LYS A 676 -45.27 5.72 -3.54
N VAL A 677 -44.83 6.96 -3.57
CA VAL A 677 -44.05 7.51 -4.67
C VAL A 677 -42.68 7.88 -4.16
N TYR A 678 -41.68 7.51 -4.95
CA TYR A 678 -40.29 7.85 -4.76
C TYR A 678 -39.77 8.52 -6.03
N PHE A 679 -38.79 9.41 -5.89
CA PHE A 679 -38.07 9.93 -7.04
C PHE A 679 -36.59 10.01 -6.73
N GLU A 680 -35.76 9.79 -7.75
CA GLU A 680 -34.33 10.02 -7.70
C GLU A 680 -34.00 11.25 -8.54
N SER A 681 -33.04 12.02 -8.05
CA SER A 681 -32.44 13.10 -8.81
C SER A 681 -30.98 12.73 -9.06
N ALA A 682 -30.49 12.97 -10.27
CA ALA A 682 -29.07 12.76 -10.58
C ALA A 682 -28.14 13.62 -9.72
N GLU A 683 -28.66 14.71 -9.15
CA GLU A 683 -27.90 15.66 -8.34
C GLU A 683 -28.50 15.75 -6.94
N THR A 684 -27.65 15.64 -5.92
CA THR A 684 -28.03 15.88 -4.52
C THR A 684 -27.63 17.28 -4.03
N LYS A 685 -26.81 17.99 -4.81
CA LYS A 685 -26.44 19.41 -4.64
C LYS A 685 -26.12 20.03 -5.99
N LEU A 686 -26.19 21.35 -6.10
CA LEU A 686 -25.81 22.07 -7.31
C LEU A 686 -24.78 23.14 -6.98
N SER A 687 -23.70 23.20 -7.75
CA SER A 687 -22.78 24.35 -7.78
C SER A 687 -22.90 24.99 -9.15
N LEU A 688 -23.64 26.09 -9.22
CA LEU A 688 -23.95 26.77 -10.47
C LEU A 688 -22.87 27.82 -10.75
N CYS A 689 -22.09 27.57 -11.80
CA CYS A 689 -21.20 28.54 -12.43
C CYS A 689 -21.68 28.95 -13.83
N SER A 690 -22.72 28.27 -14.34
CA SER A 690 -23.37 28.54 -15.63
C SER A 690 -24.77 29.09 -15.44
N ASP A 691 -25.21 29.84 -16.42
CA ASP A 691 -26.51 30.51 -16.42
C ASP A 691 -27.69 29.53 -16.45
N THR A 692 -27.52 28.35 -17.06
CA THR A 692 -28.57 27.32 -17.13
C THR A 692 -28.03 25.94 -16.75
N TYR A 693 -28.90 25.10 -16.19
CA TYR A 693 -28.59 23.73 -15.75
C TYR A 693 -29.79 22.82 -15.96
N ALA A 694 -29.56 21.52 -16.20
CA ALA A 694 -30.63 20.55 -16.40
C ALA A 694 -30.41 19.34 -15.49
N ILE A 695 -31.46 18.93 -14.77
CA ILE A 695 -31.43 17.83 -13.81
C ILE A 695 -32.42 16.76 -14.27
N GLU A 696 -31.94 15.55 -14.47
CA GLU A 696 -32.82 14.41 -14.70
C GLU A 696 -33.42 13.93 -13.37
N ILE A 697 -34.73 13.71 -13.38
CA ILE A 697 -35.50 13.17 -12.26
C ILE A 697 -36.24 11.94 -12.73
N SER A 698 -35.94 10.79 -12.15
CA SER A 698 -36.68 9.55 -12.37
C SER A 698 -37.70 9.36 -11.25
N THR A 699 -38.92 8.94 -11.60
CA THR A 699 -39.95 8.62 -10.60
C THR A 699 -40.14 7.12 -10.50
N GLN A 700 -40.57 6.64 -9.35
CA GLN A 700 -40.88 5.24 -9.09
C GLN A 700 -42.12 5.12 -8.21
N GLY A 701 -43.02 4.22 -8.58
CA GLY A 701 -44.11 3.80 -7.71
C GLY A 701 -43.66 2.62 -6.86
N LEU A 702 -43.87 2.72 -5.55
CA LEU A 702 -43.57 1.67 -4.58
C LEU A 702 -44.87 1.10 -4.01
N GLY A 703 -44.82 -0.12 -3.45
CA GLY A 703 -46.02 -0.76 -2.87
C GLY A 703 -47.15 -0.99 -3.88
N GLY A 704 -46.82 -1.12 -5.17
CA GLY A 704 -47.77 -1.36 -6.26
C GLY A 704 -48.44 -0.11 -6.84
N TYR A 705 -47.90 1.09 -6.60
CA TYR A 705 -48.41 2.31 -7.23
C TYR A 705 -48.02 2.40 -8.72
N GLU A 706 -49.01 2.65 -9.59
CA GLU A 706 -48.81 2.83 -11.04
C GLU A 706 -49.49 4.12 -11.56
N GLY A 707 -49.73 5.11 -10.68
CA GLY A 707 -50.46 6.34 -11.01
C GLY A 707 -49.57 7.48 -11.54
N VAL A 708 -50.18 8.67 -11.68
CA VAL A 708 -49.50 9.89 -12.14
C VAL A 708 -48.82 10.59 -10.97
N VAL A 709 -47.55 10.97 -11.16
CA VAL A 709 -46.75 11.78 -10.24
C VAL A 709 -46.65 13.20 -10.78
N LYS A 710 -47.06 14.19 -9.97
CA LYS A 710 -46.89 15.61 -10.27
C LYS A 710 -45.64 16.13 -9.57
N MET A 711 -44.75 16.77 -10.32
CA MET A 711 -43.54 17.39 -9.80
C MET A 711 -43.75 18.90 -9.62
N GLU A 712 -43.39 19.41 -8.43
CA GLU A 712 -43.41 20.83 -8.10
C GLU A 712 -42.07 21.25 -7.48
N ILE A 713 -41.79 22.54 -7.47
CA ILE A 713 -40.58 23.12 -6.89
C ILE A 713 -40.92 24.33 -6.02
N GLU A 714 -40.14 24.52 -4.96
CA GLU A 714 -40.19 25.69 -4.08
C GLU A 714 -38.77 26.12 -3.66
N GLY A 715 -38.61 27.30 -3.07
CA GLY A 715 -37.36 27.73 -2.42
C GLY A 715 -36.30 28.40 -3.32
N LEU A 716 -36.57 28.56 -4.62
CA LEU A 716 -35.71 29.31 -5.53
C LEU A 716 -35.82 30.84 -5.33
N PRO A 717 -34.77 31.63 -5.63
CA PRO A 717 -34.83 33.09 -5.65
C PRO A 717 -35.80 33.58 -6.75
N ALA A 718 -36.34 34.79 -6.57
CA ALA A 718 -37.39 35.33 -7.45
C ALA A 718 -36.92 35.54 -8.90
N GLU A 719 -35.63 35.72 -9.10
CA GLU A 719 -34.97 35.94 -10.38
C GLU A 719 -34.61 34.63 -11.11
N ALA A 720 -34.65 33.47 -10.43
CA ALA A 720 -34.42 32.18 -11.06
C ALA A 720 -35.71 31.63 -11.69
N GLU A 721 -35.58 31.06 -12.89
CA GLU A 721 -36.67 30.31 -13.53
C GLU A 721 -36.38 28.81 -13.47
N ALA A 722 -37.44 28.01 -13.33
CA ALA A 722 -37.30 26.57 -13.26
C ALA A 722 -38.53 25.88 -13.86
N VAL A 723 -38.29 25.02 -14.85
CA VAL A 723 -39.33 24.43 -15.70
C VAL A 723 -39.05 22.96 -15.94
N PHE A 724 -40.02 22.12 -15.58
CA PHE A 724 -40.01 20.71 -15.97
C PHE A 724 -40.39 20.55 -17.44
N THR A 725 -39.68 19.68 -18.16
CA THR A 725 -40.08 19.24 -19.51
C THR A 725 -41.48 18.62 -19.50
N ALA A 726 -41.80 17.87 -18.44
CA ALA A 726 -43.15 17.45 -18.09
C ALA A 726 -43.36 17.55 -16.57
N SER A 727 -44.29 18.40 -16.12
CA SER A 727 -44.62 18.56 -14.69
C SER A 727 -45.47 17.41 -14.13
N THR A 728 -45.93 16.50 -14.98
CA THR A 728 -46.68 15.30 -14.61
C THR A 728 -46.20 14.13 -15.45
N VAL A 729 -45.77 13.04 -14.80
CA VAL A 729 -45.28 11.81 -15.44
C VAL A 729 -45.96 10.59 -14.82
N MET A 730 -45.98 9.46 -15.53
CA MET A 730 -46.40 8.21 -14.89
C MET A 730 -45.31 7.73 -13.93
N ALA A 731 -45.69 7.11 -12.82
CA ALA A 731 -44.72 6.45 -11.94
C ALA A 731 -43.88 5.43 -12.73
N GLY A 732 -42.54 5.55 -12.65
CA GLY A 732 -41.59 4.77 -13.45
C GLY A 732 -41.02 5.52 -14.65
N GLU A 733 -41.54 6.71 -14.98
CA GLU A 733 -41.00 7.58 -16.02
C GLU A 733 -40.11 8.69 -15.44
N SER A 734 -39.28 9.30 -16.29
CA SER A 734 -38.40 10.42 -15.95
C SER A 734 -38.90 11.75 -16.52
N THR A 735 -38.52 12.85 -15.89
CA THR A 735 -38.66 14.22 -16.37
C THR A 735 -37.34 14.98 -16.20
N THR A 736 -37.19 16.14 -16.84
CA THR A 736 -36.00 16.98 -16.69
C THR A 736 -36.41 18.33 -16.12
N LEU A 737 -35.79 18.73 -15.02
CA LEU A 737 -35.90 20.07 -14.45
C LEU A 737 -34.84 20.97 -15.09
N ASN A 738 -35.26 21.96 -15.86
CA ASN A 738 -34.36 22.97 -16.40
C ASN A 738 -34.38 24.18 -15.47
N LEU A 739 -33.22 24.56 -14.96
CA LEU A 739 -32.98 25.73 -14.13
C LEU A 739 -32.33 26.82 -14.98
N ASP A 740 -32.77 28.06 -14.81
CA ASP A 740 -32.19 29.25 -15.40
C ASP A 740 -31.91 30.28 -14.29
N PHE A 741 -30.62 30.47 -14.02
CA PHE A 741 -30.07 31.42 -13.06
C PHE A 741 -29.43 32.63 -13.77
N SER A 742 -29.65 32.83 -15.07
CA SER A 742 -29.06 33.93 -15.86
C SER A 742 -29.31 35.32 -15.25
N ASN A 743 -30.42 35.48 -14.51
CA ASN A 743 -30.81 36.74 -13.88
C ASN A 743 -30.43 36.83 -12.39
N VAL A 744 -29.82 35.79 -11.82
CA VAL A 744 -29.37 35.76 -10.42
C VAL A 744 -27.94 36.29 -10.34
N LEU A 745 -27.81 37.60 -10.09
CA LEU A 745 -26.54 38.32 -10.15
C LEU A 745 -25.71 38.27 -8.85
N SER A 746 -26.23 37.62 -7.81
CA SER A 746 -25.59 37.50 -6.49
C SER A 746 -24.97 36.12 -6.28
N THR A 747 -23.77 36.10 -5.71
CA THR A 747 -23.16 34.87 -5.19
C THR A 747 -23.71 34.56 -3.81
N GLU A 748 -24.64 33.61 -3.73
CA GLU A 748 -25.35 33.19 -2.51
C GLU A 748 -25.72 31.70 -2.55
N ASN A 749 -26.07 31.14 -1.39
CA ASN A 749 -26.57 29.77 -1.26
C ASN A 749 -28.10 29.77 -1.13
N TYR A 750 -28.78 28.86 -1.83
CA TYR A 750 -30.22 28.65 -1.81
C TYR A 750 -30.58 27.19 -1.49
N GLU A 751 -31.82 26.94 -1.06
CA GLU A 751 -32.36 25.60 -0.86
C GLU A 751 -33.56 25.38 -1.77
N MET A 752 -33.40 24.57 -2.82
CA MET A 752 -34.50 24.21 -3.70
C MET A 752 -35.21 22.97 -3.16
N LYS A 753 -36.53 23.04 -2.98
CA LYS A 753 -37.36 21.91 -2.60
C LYS A 753 -38.03 21.33 -3.83
N ILE A 754 -37.86 20.04 -4.08
CA ILE A 754 -38.58 19.31 -5.12
C ILE A 754 -39.64 18.45 -4.45
N LEU A 755 -40.90 18.61 -4.86
CA LEU A 755 -42.03 17.85 -4.36
C LEU A 755 -42.55 16.88 -5.42
N ALA A 756 -42.78 15.63 -5.02
CA ALA A 756 -43.52 14.64 -5.80
C ALA A 756 -44.88 14.40 -5.14
N ILE A 757 -45.95 14.75 -5.86
CA ILE A 757 -47.34 14.72 -5.38
C ILE A 757 -48.11 13.68 -6.19
N ALA A 758 -48.78 12.75 -5.51
CA ALA A 758 -49.58 11.70 -6.12
C ALA A 758 -50.95 11.58 -5.43
N GLU A 759 -51.98 11.20 -6.19
CA GLU A 759 -53.33 11.06 -5.65
C GLU A 759 -53.40 9.90 -4.63
N GLY A 760 -53.86 10.21 -3.42
CA GLY A 760 -54.07 9.20 -2.37
C GLY A 760 -52.79 8.72 -1.67
N ILE A 761 -51.66 9.38 -1.90
CA ILE A 761 -50.35 9.07 -1.31
C ILE A 761 -49.75 10.35 -0.71
N ASP A 762 -49.01 10.22 0.39
CA ASP A 762 -48.27 11.34 0.99
C ASP A 762 -47.22 11.89 0.01
N SER A 763 -47.08 13.21 -0.06
CA SER A 763 -46.09 13.84 -0.93
C SER A 763 -44.67 13.58 -0.43
N LEU A 764 -43.75 13.26 -1.33
CA LEU A 764 -42.33 13.17 -1.02
C LEU A 764 -41.65 14.50 -1.33
N GLU A 765 -40.88 15.02 -0.38
CA GLU A 765 -40.07 16.22 -0.53
C GLU A 765 -38.57 15.84 -0.50
N ARG A 766 -37.78 16.44 -1.38
CA ARG A 766 -36.31 16.48 -1.26
C ARG A 766 -35.79 17.90 -1.37
N ILE A 767 -34.81 18.22 -0.54
CA ILE A 767 -34.11 19.51 -0.56
C ILE A 767 -32.80 19.33 -1.32
N ILE A 768 -32.55 20.19 -2.31
CA ILE A 768 -31.31 20.28 -3.08
C ILE A 768 -30.67 21.64 -2.75
N PRO A 769 -29.57 21.68 -2.00
CA PRO A 769 -28.81 22.92 -1.78
C PRO A 769 -28.16 23.37 -3.09
N ILE A 770 -28.20 24.68 -3.34
CA ILE A 770 -27.64 25.34 -4.51
C ILE A 770 -26.63 26.39 -4.07
N SER A 771 -25.37 26.24 -4.49
CA SER A 771 -24.36 27.30 -4.40
C SER A 771 -24.30 28.02 -5.74
N ASN A 772 -24.77 29.27 -5.80
CA ASN A 772 -24.68 30.09 -7.00
C ASN A 772 -23.43 30.95 -6.94
N ILE A 773 -22.59 30.89 -7.97
CA ILE A 773 -21.47 31.81 -8.15
C ILE A 773 -21.78 32.69 -9.35
N ALA A 774 -22.11 33.95 -9.11
CA ALA A 774 -22.39 34.89 -10.19
C ALA A 774 -21.10 35.20 -10.95
N THR A 775 -21.15 35.10 -12.28
CA THR A 775 -20.00 35.31 -13.18
C THR A 775 -20.01 36.67 -13.88
N ASP A 776 -20.92 37.56 -13.47
CA ASP A 776 -20.95 38.93 -13.99
C ASP A 776 -19.83 39.77 -13.36
N PHE A 777 -18.83 40.07 -14.18
CA PHE A 777 -17.74 41.00 -13.87
C PHE A 777 -17.77 42.24 -14.77
N SER A 778 -18.89 42.54 -15.42
CA SER A 778 -19.02 43.64 -16.39
C SER A 778 -18.74 45.02 -15.79
N ASP A 779 -18.90 45.16 -14.47
CA ASP A 779 -18.54 46.36 -13.71
C ASP A 779 -17.02 46.55 -13.57
N LEU A 780 -16.17 45.59 -13.98
CA LEU A 780 -14.72 45.74 -13.97
C LEU A 780 -14.27 46.76 -15.01
N ALA A 781 -13.79 47.90 -14.55
CA ALA A 781 -13.31 48.99 -15.37
C ALA A 781 -12.00 49.51 -14.79
N TYR A 782 -10.98 49.56 -15.66
CA TYR A 782 -9.71 50.20 -15.33
C TYR A 782 -9.91 51.71 -15.21
N ILE A 783 -9.52 52.28 -14.07
CA ILE A 783 -9.67 53.72 -13.74
C ILE A 783 -8.37 54.46 -14.07
N GLY A 784 -7.21 53.89 -13.76
CA GLY A 784 -5.95 54.56 -14.03
C GLY A 784 -4.71 53.76 -13.68
N PRO A 785 -3.52 54.25 -14.06
CA PRO A 785 -3.26 55.49 -14.80
C PRO A 785 -3.72 55.49 -16.27
N GLU A 786 -4.06 56.66 -16.83
CA GLU A 786 -4.48 56.77 -18.24
C GLU A 786 -3.50 56.08 -19.21
N ASN A 787 -4.07 55.44 -20.23
CA ASN A 787 -3.28 54.72 -21.22
C ASN A 787 -2.32 55.69 -21.96
N GLY A 788 -1.04 55.33 -22.02
CA GLY A 788 -0.02 56.09 -22.76
C GLY A 788 0.69 57.21 -21.98
N ILE A 789 0.48 57.34 -20.67
CA ILE A 789 1.28 58.26 -19.84
C ILE A 789 2.76 57.84 -19.85
N LYS A 790 3.66 58.82 -19.99
CA LYS A 790 5.12 58.66 -20.00
C LYS A 790 5.75 59.47 -18.87
N GLY A 791 6.92 59.03 -18.40
CA GLY A 791 7.76 59.83 -17.48
C GLY A 791 7.45 59.67 -15.99
N TYR A 792 6.96 58.49 -15.57
CA TYR A 792 6.82 58.17 -14.15
C TYR A 792 8.19 58.10 -13.46
N THR A 793 8.32 58.80 -12.32
CA THR A 793 9.51 58.75 -11.46
C THR A 793 9.45 57.65 -10.39
N SER A 794 8.32 56.95 -10.29
CA SER A 794 8.04 55.84 -9.36
C SER A 794 7.05 54.85 -9.99
N LEU A 795 6.95 53.63 -9.46
CA LEU A 795 5.94 52.65 -9.91
C LEU A 795 4.53 53.27 -9.77
N PRO A 796 3.69 53.27 -10.82
CA PRO A 796 2.35 53.84 -10.77
C PRO A 796 1.41 52.93 -9.97
N THR A 797 0.48 53.54 -9.22
CA THR A 797 -0.64 52.81 -8.61
C THR A 797 -1.68 52.52 -9.68
N LEU A 798 -2.01 51.25 -9.87
CA LEU A 798 -3.10 50.81 -10.74
C LEU A 798 -4.41 50.88 -9.97
N GLU A 799 -5.43 51.50 -10.56
CA GLU A 799 -6.76 51.64 -9.98
C GLU A 799 -7.80 51.06 -10.94
N TRP A 800 -8.75 50.31 -10.41
CA TRP A 800 -9.90 49.76 -11.13
C TRP A 800 -11.12 49.78 -10.21
N THR A 801 -12.32 49.64 -10.79
CA THR A 801 -13.57 49.53 -10.03
C THR A 801 -13.61 48.23 -9.23
N THR A 802 -14.08 48.29 -8.00
CA THR A 802 -14.37 47.08 -7.22
C THR A 802 -15.60 46.40 -7.81
N VAL A 803 -15.49 45.11 -8.10
CA VAL A 803 -16.57 44.28 -8.62
C VAL A 803 -17.14 43.45 -7.48
N GLN A 804 -18.47 43.44 -7.36
CA GLN A 804 -19.18 42.78 -6.26
C GLN A 804 -18.90 41.27 -6.18
N ASN A 805 -18.75 40.60 -7.34
CA ASN A 805 -18.57 39.15 -7.44
C ASN A 805 -17.09 38.71 -7.51
N ALA A 806 -16.13 39.65 -7.45
CA ALA A 806 -14.70 39.33 -7.55
C ALA A 806 -14.07 39.09 -6.18
N PHE A 807 -13.59 37.85 -5.95
CA PHE A 807 -12.87 37.47 -4.72
C PHE A 807 -11.40 37.90 -4.72
N ASN A 808 -10.76 37.90 -5.89
CA ASN A 808 -9.38 38.32 -6.07
C ASN A 808 -9.20 39.05 -7.41
N TYR A 809 -8.08 39.76 -7.55
CA TYR A 809 -7.69 40.45 -8.77
C TYR A 809 -6.25 40.04 -9.11
N LYS A 810 -6.02 39.66 -10.37
CA LYS A 810 -4.67 39.39 -10.89
C LYS A 810 -4.26 40.55 -11.81
N VAL A 811 -3.10 41.14 -11.51
CA VAL A 811 -2.48 42.16 -12.36
C VAL A 811 -1.35 41.51 -13.15
N GLU A 812 -1.42 41.59 -14.47
CA GLU A 812 -0.37 41.13 -15.37
C GLU A 812 0.24 42.31 -16.11
N ILE A 813 1.57 42.37 -16.16
CA ILE A 813 2.31 43.43 -16.85
C ILE A 813 3.10 42.78 -17.98
N ALA A 814 2.83 43.19 -19.21
CA ALA A 814 3.55 42.72 -20.38
C ALA A 814 4.41 43.83 -20.99
N THR A 815 5.55 43.44 -21.56
CA THR A 815 6.40 44.34 -22.37
C THR A 815 5.81 44.56 -23.77
N ASN A 816 4.81 43.77 -24.15
CA ASN A 816 4.10 43.83 -25.42
C ASN A 816 2.58 43.99 -25.17
N PRO A 817 1.89 44.93 -25.84
CA PRO A 817 0.45 45.13 -25.69
C PRO A 817 -0.42 43.91 -26.07
N GLY A 818 0.13 42.93 -26.80
CA GLY A 818 -0.51 41.65 -27.09
C GLY A 818 -0.34 40.58 -26.01
N PHE A 819 0.38 40.88 -24.90
CA PHE A 819 0.67 39.92 -23.82
C PHE A 819 1.36 38.62 -24.29
N THR A 820 2.03 38.67 -25.44
CA THR A 820 2.86 37.56 -25.96
C THR A 820 4.28 37.65 -25.42
N GLU A 821 4.98 36.53 -25.29
CA GLU A 821 6.40 36.50 -24.93
C GLU A 821 7.25 37.40 -25.84
N ALA A 822 8.17 38.16 -25.24
CA ALA A 822 9.09 38.99 -25.99
C ALA A 822 10.19 38.11 -26.61
N THR A 823 10.21 38.00 -27.94
CA THR A 823 11.35 37.42 -28.69
C THR A 823 12.59 38.29 -28.59
#